data_AF-A0A956WJW9-F1
#
_entry.id   AF-A0A956WJW9-F1
#
_cell.length_a   1.000
_cell.length_b   1.000
_cell.length_c   1.000
_cell.angle_alpha   90.00
_cell.angle_beta   90.00
_cell.angle_gamma   90.00
#
_symmetry.space_group_name_H-M   'P 1'
#
loop_
_entity.id
_entity.type
_entity.pdbx_description
1 polymer ?
#
loop_
_entity_poly.entity_id
_entity_poly.type
_entity_poly.pdbx_seq_one_letter_code
_entity_poly.pdbx_strand_id
1 'polypeptide(L)'
;MTQDPASTPATDEELPQFTRRDLLAALAPFWVPGLALVCAGLAYLAVRIIPQAPGRVSVWAPYLALGTLFPMVTALCIAHPSRSWPLPAVRTALALVPILAAAVVAGPAGLWTAAGLAGFQTCLYLALARRAARVGPVRAVGIFMTGFIAWSVLLQLFTWAPMDLALPPSWPVVVVGIVSLFACCWWAYGANAPETVAARESIYWLDAVAAIVLILLAFRTDGLFVTDRLGADGTFYHWGVMVGPAEAVRQGGWLLWDTPSPYGFLTTLAIAAFPTVTAWQSLYLLNAFASTALAIWLYTILRTNRRSPAGSAIALAVSVAVVFLVSTYPPTLTPEHYYPMSGAFRFGWCFVLIAVLLWERTSASSSREQTKALVLGCLCWLLSMLWSAESAVYGSVIWIPAFVLIVLREYGGFGRPRTIKKVMGWLILPPVLLAAALALIALFYQFALGHLPDTPIYVDSVVAFTTSRASEVSGLFGDTGFIITIAAPVLGFLLLALAAAFLASLQTARHDLPLVVALAFGAWALLSYPVGQPFAFAAYRLMPFIVLGLAIVMALVLPRHREQIDQLSIDVVQGGSIALLTTLLVTVYANGTELAYYAHAIRTEGYHTGDVTVGLPRVAPALEELLQQAGVGATDPIYYGGGQWGEMMPVWAEAPGAAPVIVSRQWLAGPLSTMAFRQEARKRTFLERAADRHREGGWLIERQKQDDLVYAIGPWFFEQVQTSFVPAAIATNEEWRLVRYEPLEDWRAEFGDRAPAVGAPDLPEDILIVDAVARRNILPDVWSYFGSEWTAPSGAQSWRCAPGHGTLNIFVPTDRPAELSLRLAAAVPALDITVNGGPVPTATMRGPRVTVPLALETGWNVVVFARPGHATGELAALPETLRCPDAANQAQLQIRGTTLRLKADSSARHAGGHRPVTHVHSRRAIARIEDPLRST
;
A
#
# COMPACT_ATOMS: atom_id res chain seq x y z
N MET A 1 5.19 0.57 -85.48
CA MET A 1 4.05 1.49 -85.58
C MET A 1 2.79 0.72 -85.25
N THR A 2 2.38 0.75 -83.98
CA THR A 2 1.12 0.23 -83.47
C THR A 2 0.59 1.33 -82.56
N GLN A 3 -0.55 1.91 -82.91
CA GLN A 3 -1.14 3.07 -82.25
C GLN A 3 -1.66 2.68 -80.86
N ASP A 4 -1.18 3.38 -79.83
CA ASP A 4 -1.77 3.37 -78.49
C ASP A 4 -3.15 4.03 -78.55
N PRO A 5 -4.22 3.39 -78.04
CA PRO A 5 -5.53 4.01 -77.96
C PRO A 5 -5.49 5.17 -76.96
N ALA A 6 -5.92 6.34 -77.43
CA ALA A 6 -6.01 7.57 -76.66
C ALA A 6 -6.67 7.34 -75.30
N SER A 7 -5.93 7.59 -74.23
CA SER A 7 -6.44 7.68 -72.87
C SER A 7 -7.49 8.81 -72.82
N THR A 8 -8.76 8.45 -72.69
CA THR A 8 -9.83 9.37 -72.34
C THR A 8 -9.42 10.15 -71.09
N PRO A 9 -9.53 11.50 -71.08
CA PRO A 9 -9.30 12.27 -69.87
C PRO A 9 -10.25 11.72 -68.80
N ALA A 10 -9.71 11.35 -67.64
CA ALA A 10 -10.49 10.90 -66.50
C ALA A 10 -11.51 12.02 -66.20
N THR A 11 -12.76 11.79 -66.61
CA THR A 11 -13.91 12.62 -66.31
C THR A 11 -13.95 12.86 -64.81
N ASP A 12 -14.12 14.11 -64.40
CA ASP A 12 -14.27 14.57 -63.01
C ASP A 12 -14.78 13.46 -62.11
N GLU A 13 -13.87 12.85 -61.34
CA GLU A 13 -14.17 11.81 -60.37
C GLU A 13 -15.05 12.50 -59.31
N GLU A 14 -16.38 12.44 -59.48
CA GLU A 14 -17.35 13.07 -58.58
C GLU A 14 -16.94 12.72 -57.15
N LEU A 15 -16.62 13.75 -56.37
CA LEU A 15 -16.23 13.59 -54.97
C LEU A 15 -17.31 12.73 -54.29
N PRO A 16 -16.96 11.56 -53.72
CA PRO A 16 -17.94 10.63 -53.18
C PRO A 16 -18.80 11.36 -52.14
N GLN A 17 -20.10 11.46 -52.41
CA GLN A 17 -21.04 12.13 -51.52
C GLN A 17 -21.11 11.35 -50.21
N PHE A 18 -20.72 11.98 -49.11
CA PHE A 18 -20.77 11.39 -47.77
C PHE A 18 -22.23 11.23 -47.35
N THR A 19 -22.73 9.99 -47.33
CA THR A 19 -24.14 9.72 -47.07
C THR A 19 -24.43 9.61 -45.57
N ARG A 20 -25.70 9.74 -45.18
CA ARG A 20 -26.14 9.44 -43.79
C ARG A 20 -25.76 8.03 -43.34
N ARG A 21 -25.75 7.05 -44.25
CA ARG A 21 -25.36 5.66 -43.94
C ARG A 21 -23.89 5.57 -43.54
N ASP A 22 -23.05 6.32 -44.21
CA ASP A 22 -21.60 6.39 -43.95
C ASP A 22 -21.32 6.95 -42.55
N LEU A 23 -22.05 7.99 -42.13
CA LEU A 23 -21.97 8.51 -40.77
C LEU A 23 -22.42 7.47 -39.71
N LEU A 24 -23.53 6.78 -39.96
CA LEU A 24 -24.03 5.75 -39.03
C LEU A 24 -23.06 4.57 -38.92
N ALA A 25 -22.41 4.20 -40.02
CA ALA A 25 -21.34 3.20 -40.01
C ALA A 25 -20.13 3.67 -39.19
N ALA A 26 -19.72 4.94 -39.33
CA ALA A 26 -18.65 5.55 -38.54
C ALA A 26 -18.92 5.49 -37.02
N LEU A 27 -20.19 5.62 -36.64
CA LEU A 27 -20.62 5.64 -35.24
C LEU A 27 -20.84 4.25 -34.65
N ALA A 28 -20.97 3.21 -35.47
CA ALA A 28 -21.33 1.87 -35.01
C ALA A 28 -20.41 1.34 -33.90
N PRO A 29 -19.07 1.46 -33.94
CA PRO A 29 -18.20 1.01 -32.85
C PRO A 29 -18.55 1.57 -31.45
N PHE A 30 -19.10 2.77 -31.36
CA PHE A 30 -19.29 3.47 -30.08
C PHE A 30 -20.52 3.03 -29.28
N TRP A 31 -21.35 2.10 -29.79
CA TRP A 31 -22.49 1.61 -29.01
C TRP A 31 -22.06 0.87 -27.73
N VAL A 32 -20.90 0.19 -27.73
CA VAL A 32 -20.37 -0.53 -26.57
C VAL A 32 -19.97 0.43 -25.44
N PRO A 33 -19.09 1.44 -25.65
CA PRO A 33 -18.80 2.42 -24.61
C PRO A 33 -20.05 3.23 -24.20
N GLY A 34 -20.97 3.50 -25.14
CA GLY A 34 -22.26 4.12 -24.80
C GLY A 34 -23.10 3.27 -23.85
N LEU A 35 -23.19 1.96 -24.08
CA LEU A 35 -23.88 1.04 -23.19
C LEU A 35 -23.25 1.01 -21.80
N ALA A 36 -21.92 0.99 -21.72
CA ALA A 36 -21.20 1.03 -20.45
C ALA A 36 -21.53 2.29 -19.64
N LEU A 37 -21.53 3.46 -20.29
CA LEU A 37 -21.88 4.74 -19.66
C LEU A 37 -23.35 4.77 -19.21
N VAL A 38 -24.27 4.19 -19.98
CA VAL A 38 -25.67 4.07 -19.56
C VAL A 38 -25.80 3.15 -18.33
N CYS A 39 -25.13 2.00 -18.30
CA CYS A 39 -25.13 1.10 -17.14
C CYS A 39 -24.57 1.80 -15.89
N ALA A 40 -23.45 2.52 -16.02
CA ALA A 40 -22.86 3.29 -14.93
C ALA A 40 -23.78 4.44 -14.46
N GLY A 41 -24.38 5.17 -15.40
CA GLY A 41 -25.31 6.27 -15.11
C GLY A 41 -26.60 5.81 -14.43
N LEU A 42 -27.16 4.67 -14.85
CA LEU A 42 -28.33 4.07 -14.20
C LEU A 42 -28.01 3.63 -12.78
N ALA A 43 -26.84 3.02 -12.55
CA ALA A 43 -26.40 2.64 -11.21
C ALA A 43 -26.18 3.86 -10.31
N TYR A 44 -25.56 4.92 -10.84
CA TYR A 44 -25.39 6.18 -10.13
C TYR A 44 -26.75 6.81 -9.75
N LEU A 45 -27.69 6.86 -10.69
CA LEU A 45 -29.04 7.37 -10.46
C LEU A 45 -29.80 6.54 -9.41
N ALA A 46 -29.71 5.20 -9.50
CA ALA A 46 -30.35 4.30 -8.55
C ALA A 46 -29.87 4.56 -7.11
N VAL A 47 -28.57 4.80 -6.90
CA VAL A 47 -28.04 5.14 -5.58
C VAL A 47 -28.49 6.51 -5.11
N ARG A 48 -28.56 7.51 -5.99
CA ARG A 48 -29.03 8.87 -5.64
C ARG A 48 -30.51 8.90 -5.24
N ILE A 49 -31.31 7.94 -5.71
CA ILE A 49 -32.73 7.79 -5.33
C ILE A 49 -32.87 7.17 -3.93
N ILE A 50 -31.83 6.52 -3.38
CA ILE A 50 -31.87 5.93 -2.03
C ILE A 50 -31.37 6.99 -1.03
N PRO A 51 -32.26 7.66 -0.26
CA PRO A 51 -31.93 8.86 0.53
C PRO A 51 -31.00 8.61 1.74
N GLN A 52 -30.48 7.38 1.90
CA GLN A 52 -29.59 6.99 3.00
C GLN A 52 -28.41 6.12 2.54
N ALA A 53 -28.13 6.04 1.23
CA ALA A 53 -26.99 5.26 0.77
C ALA A 53 -25.68 5.88 1.32
N PRO A 54 -24.82 5.11 2.00
CA PRO A 54 -23.51 5.60 2.43
C PRO A 54 -22.74 6.18 1.24
N GLY A 55 -21.96 7.25 1.45
CA GLY A 55 -21.22 7.92 0.36
C GLY A 55 -20.31 6.99 -0.45
N ARG A 56 -19.91 5.85 0.10
CA ARG A 56 -19.16 4.81 -0.63
C ARG A 56 -20.03 4.07 -1.66
N VAL A 57 -21.32 3.87 -1.40
CA VAL A 57 -22.21 3.15 -2.31
C VAL A 57 -22.37 3.89 -3.64
N SER A 58 -22.37 5.23 -3.63
CA SER A 58 -22.48 6.04 -4.86
C SER A 58 -21.26 5.91 -5.77
N VAL A 59 -20.10 5.59 -5.18
CA VAL A 59 -18.81 5.33 -5.84
C VAL A 59 -18.74 3.89 -6.36
N TRP A 60 -19.11 2.92 -5.51
CA TRP A 60 -18.97 1.51 -5.85
C TRP A 60 -20.06 0.99 -6.79
N ALA A 61 -21.28 1.56 -6.77
CA ALA A 61 -22.37 1.06 -7.62
C ALA A 61 -22.10 1.22 -9.13
N PRO A 62 -21.65 2.39 -9.64
CA PRO A 62 -21.27 2.52 -11.05
C PRO A 62 -20.15 1.57 -11.44
N TYR A 63 -19.14 1.40 -10.57
CA TYR A 63 -18.04 0.46 -10.77
C TYR A 63 -18.53 -1.00 -10.87
N LEU A 64 -19.39 -1.43 -9.96
CA LEU A 64 -19.96 -2.78 -9.97
C LEU A 64 -20.84 -3.00 -11.21
N ALA A 65 -21.61 -2.00 -11.62
CA ALA A 65 -22.43 -2.06 -12.83
C ALA A 65 -21.57 -2.23 -14.10
N LEU A 66 -20.39 -1.61 -14.17
CA LEU A 66 -19.44 -1.81 -15.27
C LEU A 66 -18.88 -3.24 -15.32
N GLY A 67 -18.77 -3.94 -14.19
CA GLY A 67 -18.25 -5.31 -14.13
C GLY A 67 -19.29 -6.41 -14.25
N THR A 68 -20.56 -6.10 -14.01
CA THR A 68 -21.63 -7.11 -13.89
C THR A 68 -22.73 -6.87 -14.91
N LEU A 69 -23.46 -5.76 -14.78
CA LEU A 69 -24.58 -5.40 -15.66
C LEU A 69 -24.11 -5.17 -17.10
N PHE A 70 -23.04 -4.39 -17.30
CA PHE A 70 -22.56 -4.05 -18.64
C PHE A 70 -22.12 -5.28 -19.47
N PRO A 71 -21.28 -6.20 -18.96
CA PRO A 71 -20.90 -7.40 -19.71
C PRO A 71 -22.10 -8.31 -20.00
N MET A 72 -23.05 -8.42 -19.05
CA MET A 72 -24.27 -9.21 -19.24
C MET A 72 -25.13 -8.65 -20.37
N VAL A 73 -25.42 -7.35 -20.36
CA VAL A 73 -26.23 -6.71 -21.43
C VAL A 73 -25.48 -6.74 -22.76
N THR A 74 -24.16 -6.57 -22.76
CA THR A 74 -23.33 -6.68 -23.97
C THR A 74 -23.41 -8.09 -24.56
N ALA A 75 -23.27 -9.13 -23.73
CA ALA A 75 -23.39 -10.52 -24.16
C ALA A 75 -24.79 -10.82 -24.72
N LEU A 76 -25.86 -10.34 -24.08
CA LEU A 76 -27.24 -10.47 -24.58
C LEU A 76 -27.42 -9.79 -25.95
N CYS A 77 -26.89 -8.57 -26.12
CA CYS A 77 -26.92 -7.82 -27.38
C CYS A 77 -26.15 -8.51 -28.52
N ILE A 78 -25.13 -9.30 -28.19
CA ILE A 78 -24.34 -10.09 -29.16
C ILE A 78 -25.04 -11.42 -29.46
N ALA A 79 -25.59 -12.09 -28.45
CA ALA A 79 -26.25 -13.40 -28.58
C ALA A 79 -27.58 -13.34 -29.33
N HIS A 80 -28.26 -12.19 -29.35
CA HIS A 80 -29.53 -11.99 -30.06
C HIS A 80 -29.38 -11.04 -31.28
N PRO A 81 -28.78 -11.48 -32.39
CA PRO A 81 -28.63 -10.66 -33.60
C PRO A 81 -29.94 -10.45 -34.39
N SER A 82 -31.11 -10.73 -33.81
CA SER A 82 -32.38 -10.84 -34.54
C SER A 82 -32.78 -9.55 -35.28
N ARG A 83 -33.17 -9.70 -36.55
CA ARG A 83 -33.69 -8.64 -37.45
C ARG A 83 -34.93 -7.89 -36.95
N SER A 84 -35.60 -8.36 -35.89
CA SER A 84 -36.92 -7.86 -35.45
C SER A 84 -36.90 -6.87 -34.28
N TRP A 85 -35.74 -6.54 -33.72
CA TRP A 85 -35.62 -5.54 -32.64
C TRP A 85 -35.15 -4.17 -33.18
N PRO A 86 -35.55 -3.04 -32.56
CA PRO A 86 -35.07 -1.69 -32.94
C PRO A 86 -33.57 -1.43 -32.63
N LEU A 87 -32.76 -2.49 -32.58
CA LEU A 87 -31.33 -2.51 -32.29
C LEU A 87 -30.50 -1.48 -33.07
N PRO A 88 -30.73 -1.21 -34.37
CA PRO A 88 -29.93 -0.20 -35.08
C PRO A 88 -30.12 1.22 -34.52
N ALA A 89 -31.37 1.59 -34.22
CA ALA A 89 -31.69 2.90 -33.65
C ALA A 89 -31.14 3.03 -32.22
N VAL A 90 -31.29 1.97 -31.40
CA VAL A 90 -30.74 1.92 -30.05
C VAL A 90 -29.21 1.99 -30.07
N ARG A 91 -28.53 1.24 -30.93
CA ARG A 91 -27.06 1.28 -31.08
C ARG A 91 -26.58 2.66 -31.52
N THR A 92 -27.31 3.32 -32.42
CA THR A 92 -26.99 4.68 -32.85
C THR A 92 -27.16 5.67 -31.69
N ALA A 93 -28.25 5.58 -30.92
CA ALA A 93 -28.46 6.42 -29.75
C ALA A 93 -27.36 6.21 -28.70
N LEU A 94 -27.00 4.95 -28.42
CA LEU A 94 -25.90 4.60 -27.52
C LEU A 94 -24.56 5.16 -28.02
N ALA A 95 -24.28 5.10 -29.33
CA ALA A 95 -23.05 5.64 -29.90
C ALA A 95 -22.86 7.15 -29.71
N LEU A 96 -23.94 7.91 -29.52
CA LEU A 96 -23.89 9.35 -29.24
C LEU A 96 -23.57 9.66 -27.77
N VAL A 97 -23.90 8.76 -26.84
CA VAL A 97 -23.65 8.92 -25.40
C VAL A 97 -22.17 9.23 -25.06
N PRO A 98 -21.17 8.45 -25.53
CA PRO A 98 -19.78 8.72 -25.17
C PRO A 98 -19.25 10.03 -25.76
N ILE A 99 -19.80 10.48 -26.89
CA ILE A 99 -19.43 11.76 -27.52
C ILE A 99 -19.94 12.92 -26.66
N LEU A 100 -21.20 12.85 -26.25
CA LEU A 100 -21.81 13.85 -25.36
C LEU A 100 -21.12 13.86 -23.99
N ALA A 101 -20.86 12.68 -23.43
CA ALA A 101 -20.14 12.55 -22.16
C ALA A 101 -18.73 13.14 -22.26
N ALA A 102 -17.97 12.85 -23.32
CA ALA A 102 -16.66 13.42 -23.56
C ALA A 102 -16.71 14.96 -23.65
N ALA A 103 -17.69 15.51 -24.37
CA ALA A 103 -17.86 16.96 -24.47
C ALA A 103 -18.17 17.62 -23.12
N VAL A 104 -18.99 16.97 -22.28
CA VAL A 104 -19.29 17.44 -20.91
C VAL A 104 -18.06 17.37 -20.02
N VAL A 105 -17.35 16.23 -20.03
CA VAL A 105 -16.15 16.01 -19.19
C VAL A 105 -15.02 16.96 -19.55
N ALA A 106 -14.81 17.23 -20.84
CA ALA A 106 -13.74 18.12 -21.27
C ALA A 106 -13.94 19.59 -20.83
N GLY A 107 -15.19 20.01 -20.63
CA GLY A 107 -15.54 21.42 -20.44
C GLY A 107 -15.17 22.30 -21.64
N PRO A 108 -15.48 23.61 -21.61
CA PRO A 108 -15.29 24.47 -22.79
C PRO A 108 -13.83 24.58 -23.25
N ALA A 109 -12.87 24.70 -22.32
CA ALA A 109 -11.46 24.85 -22.63
C ALA A 109 -10.79 23.52 -23.03
N GLY A 110 -11.10 22.42 -22.33
CA GLY A 110 -10.57 21.10 -22.66
C GLY A 110 -11.09 20.56 -23.99
N LEU A 111 -12.31 20.94 -24.39
CA LEU A 111 -12.94 20.48 -25.64
C LEU A 111 -12.16 20.91 -26.87
N TRP A 112 -11.69 22.16 -26.93
CA TRP A 112 -10.89 22.65 -28.06
C TRP A 112 -9.52 21.98 -28.12
N THR A 113 -8.89 21.76 -26.96
CA THR A 113 -7.60 21.06 -26.88
C THR A 113 -7.73 19.60 -27.32
N ALA A 114 -8.75 18.90 -26.82
CA ALA A 114 -9.04 17.52 -27.21
C ALA A 114 -9.34 17.41 -28.71
N ALA A 115 -10.16 18.32 -29.26
CA ALA A 115 -10.48 18.37 -30.68
C ALA A 115 -9.24 18.67 -31.54
N GLY A 116 -8.39 19.60 -31.11
CA GLY A 116 -7.12 19.93 -31.78
C GLY A 116 -6.17 18.74 -31.84
N LEU A 117 -5.96 18.05 -30.70
CA LEU A 117 -5.11 16.85 -30.62
C LEU A 117 -5.69 15.68 -31.44
N ALA A 118 -7.00 15.46 -31.39
CA ALA A 118 -7.69 14.46 -32.21
C ALA A 118 -7.58 14.76 -33.71
N GLY A 119 -7.71 16.03 -34.09
CA GLY A 119 -7.52 16.51 -35.46
C GLY A 119 -6.10 16.25 -35.95
N PHE A 120 -5.10 16.62 -35.15
CA PHE A 120 -3.69 16.39 -35.48
C PHE A 120 -3.35 14.90 -35.57
N GLN A 121 -3.81 14.08 -34.62
CA GLN A 121 -3.70 12.62 -34.67
C GLN A 121 -4.32 12.04 -35.95
N THR A 122 -5.50 12.52 -36.34
CA THR A 122 -6.20 12.08 -37.57
C THR A 122 -5.41 12.46 -38.81
N CYS A 123 -4.88 13.69 -38.88
CA CYS A 123 -4.03 14.13 -39.97
C CYS A 123 -2.75 13.28 -40.11
N LEU A 124 -2.08 12.97 -38.98
CA LEU A 124 -0.92 12.09 -38.97
C LEU A 124 -1.27 10.68 -39.44
N TYR A 125 -2.37 10.13 -38.96
CA TYR A 125 -2.88 8.85 -39.45
C TYR A 125 -3.11 8.87 -40.97
N LEU A 126 -3.79 9.89 -41.50
CA LEU A 126 -4.03 10.01 -42.93
C LEU A 126 -2.71 10.12 -43.71
N ALA A 127 -1.73 10.86 -43.21
CA ALA A 127 -0.42 10.99 -43.84
C ALA A 127 0.35 9.65 -43.89
N LEU A 128 0.31 8.87 -42.81
CA LEU A 128 0.95 7.56 -42.72
C LEU A 128 0.21 6.50 -43.55
N ALA A 129 -1.12 6.52 -43.52
CA ALA A 129 -1.98 5.56 -44.21
C ALA A 129 -2.07 5.80 -45.72
N ARG A 130 -1.92 7.04 -46.20
CA ARG A 130 -1.90 7.38 -47.65
C ARG A 130 -0.84 6.60 -48.44
N ARG A 131 0.22 6.15 -47.78
CA ARG A 131 1.25 5.29 -48.41
C ARG A 131 0.82 3.83 -48.56
N ALA A 132 -0.23 3.40 -47.85
CA ALA A 132 -0.65 2.00 -47.76
C ALA A 132 -2.05 1.71 -48.34
N ALA A 133 -3.00 2.65 -48.28
CA ALA A 133 -4.35 2.50 -48.87
C ALA A 133 -5.10 3.85 -49.00
N ARG A 134 -6.08 3.93 -49.91
CA ARG A 134 -7.06 5.04 -49.93
C ARG A 134 -7.92 4.97 -48.66
N VAL A 135 -7.74 5.90 -47.74
CA VAL A 135 -8.57 6.01 -46.53
C VAL A 135 -9.82 6.81 -46.86
N GLY A 136 -11.00 6.18 -46.73
CA GLY A 136 -12.28 6.86 -46.91
C GLY A 136 -12.65 7.81 -45.77
N PRO A 137 -13.55 8.79 -46.00
CA PRO A 137 -13.95 9.79 -45.01
C PRO A 137 -14.56 9.19 -43.74
N VAL A 138 -15.30 8.09 -43.84
CA VAL A 138 -15.89 7.35 -42.70
C VAL A 138 -14.83 6.96 -41.67
N ARG A 139 -13.69 6.45 -42.15
CA ARG A 139 -12.58 6.03 -41.29
C ARG A 139 -11.90 7.20 -40.61
N ALA A 140 -11.70 8.29 -41.35
CA ALA A 140 -11.14 9.52 -40.79
C ALA A 140 -12.02 10.09 -39.67
N VAL A 141 -13.35 10.11 -39.88
CA VAL A 141 -14.32 10.54 -38.86
C VAL A 141 -14.27 9.61 -37.65
N GLY A 142 -14.30 8.29 -37.82
CA GLY A 142 -14.26 7.36 -36.67
C GLY A 142 -12.99 7.49 -35.83
N ILE A 143 -11.83 7.71 -36.47
CA ILE A 143 -10.56 7.95 -35.78
C ILE A 143 -10.57 9.29 -35.06
N PHE A 144 -11.07 10.35 -35.69
CA PHE A 144 -11.23 11.66 -35.05
C PHE A 144 -12.13 11.56 -33.82
N MET A 145 -13.29 10.92 -33.94
CA MET A 145 -14.24 10.78 -32.82
C MET A 145 -13.64 9.96 -31.68
N THR A 146 -12.91 8.88 -31.99
CA THR A 146 -12.22 8.09 -30.97
C THR A 146 -11.12 8.87 -30.29
N GLY A 147 -10.30 9.58 -31.07
CA GLY A 147 -9.27 10.47 -30.57
C GLY A 147 -9.88 11.55 -29.68
N PHE A 148 -10.98 12.17 -30.09
CA PHE A 148 -11.67 13.21 -29.34
C PHE A 148 -12.18 12.70 -27.98
N ILE A 149 -12.81 11.53 -27.95
CA ILE A 149 -13.26 10.90 -26.70
C ILE A 149 -12.06 10.58 -25.81
N ALA A 150 -11.03 9.95 -26.37
CA ALA A 150 -9.85 9.54 -25.62
C ALA A 150 -9.09 10.75 -25.05
N TRP A 151 -8.83 11.78 -25.85
CA TRP A 151 -8.18 13.02 -25.42
C TRP A 151 -9.03 13.79 -24.41
N SER A 152 -10.36 13.87 -24.59
CA SER A 152 -11.26 14.50 -23.62
C SER A 152 -11.18 13.86 -22.24
N VAL A 153 -11.02 12.53 -22.18
CA VAL A 153 -10.83 11.78 -20.94
C VAL A 153 -9.42 11.94 -20.38
N LEU A 154 -8.40 11.79 -21.23
CA LEU A 154 -7.00 11.76 -20.80
C LEU A 154 -6.44 13.14 -20.47
N LEU A 155 -6.96 14.22 -21.04
CA LEU A 155 -6.58 15.58 -20.64
C LEU A 155 -6.95 15.88 -19.19
N GLN A 156 -7.99 15.23 -18.66
CA GLN A 156 -8.32 15.34 -17.23
C GLN A 156 -7.27 14.65 -16.33
N LEU A 157 -6.45 13.75 -16.86
CA LEU A 157 -5.28 13.24 -16.13
C LEU A 157 -4.12 14.26 -16.07
N PHE A 158 -4.12 15.30 -16.91
CA PHE A 158 -3.11 16.34 -16.92
C PHE A 158 -3.49 17.58 -16.10
N THR A 159 -4.78 17.90 -15.96
CA THR A 159 -5.30 19.10 -15.25
C THR A 159 -5.29 18.96 -13.73
N TRP A 160 -4.22 18.39 -13.19
CA TRP A 160 -4.02 18.27 -11.75
C TRP A 160 -3.29 19.51 -11.28
N ALA A 161 -3.77 20.14 -10.19
CA ALA A 161 -3.25 21.40 -9.63
C ALA A 161 -1.70 21.55 -9.57
N PRO A 162 -0.87 20.51 -9.31
CA PRO A 162 0.58 20.66 -9.41
C PRO A 162 1.13 20.75 -10.85
N MET A 163 0.45 20.19 -11.86
CA MET A 163 0.83 20.38 -13.28
C MET A 163 0.25 21.68 -13.86
N ASP A 164 -0.96 22.07 -13.47
CA ASP A 164 -1.61 23.32 -13.92
C ASP A 164 -0.92 24.58 -13.37
N LEU A 165 -0.26 24.53 -12.21
CA LEU A 165 0.46 25.66 -11.60
C LEU A 165 1.95 25.75 -11.97
N ALA A 166 2.59 24.65 -12.38
CA ALA A 166 4.06 24.62 -12.54
C ALA A 166 4.56 24.77 -13.99
N LEU A 167 3.71 24.54 -15.00
CA LEU A 167 4.13 24.61 -16.39
C LEU A 167 3.10 25.36 -17.23
N PRO A 168 3.20 26.71 -17.41
CA PRO A 168 2.78 27.28 -18.70
C PRO A 168 3.40 26.40 -19.79
N PRO A 169 2.68 26.02 -20.87
CA PRO A 169 3.14 25.00 -21.81
C PRO A 169 4.55 25.31 -22.26
N SER A 170 5.50 24.65 -21.61
CA SER A 170 6.90 24.93 -21.84
C SER A 170 7.21 24.33 -23.19
N TRP A 171 8.06 24.97 -23.97
CA TRP A 171 8.44 24.44 -25.28
C TRP A 171 8.85 22.95 -25.22
N PRO A 172 9.53 22.45 -24.16
CA PRO A 172 9.77 21.01 -23.97
C PRO A 172 8.51 20.14 -23.94
N VAL A 173 7.45 20.53 -23.23
CA VAL A 173 6.18 19.77 -23.17
C VAL A 173 5.55 19.67 -24.55
N VAL A 174 5.54 20.76 -25.31
CA VAL A 174 5.00 20.78 -26.67
C VAL A 174 5.82 19.88 -27.61
N VAL A 175 7.15 19.98 -27.56
CA VAL A 175 8.05 19.16 -28.39
C VAL A 175 7.92 17.68 -28.06
N VAL A 176 7.97 17.32 -26.77
CA VAL A 176 7.79 15.93 -26.33
C VAL A 176 6.39 15.43 -26.69
N GLY A 177 5.36 16.26 -26.58
CA GLY A 177 4.00 15.95 -27.03
C GLY A 177 3.92 15.61 -28.51
N ILE A 178 4.47 16.46 -29.37
CA ILE A 178 4.49 16.23 -30.82
C ILE A 178 5.27 14.97 -31.16
N VAL A 179 6.47 14.79 -30.58
CA VAL A 179 7.31 13.61 -30.81
C VAL A 179 6.62 12.34 -30.33
N SER A 180 6.03 12.35 -29.14
CA SER A 180 5.31 11.19 -28.58
C SER A 180 4.10 10.83 -29.41
N LEU A 181 3.31 11.83 -29.84
CA LEU A 181 2.13 11.59 -30.68
C LEU A 181 2.53 11.03 -32.05
N PHE A 182 3.55 11.61 -32.68
CA PHE A 182 4.08 11.09 -33.93
C PHE A 182 4.60 9.65 -33.77
N ALA A 183 5.36 9.38 -32.71
CA ALA A 183 5.89 8.07 -32.38
C ALA A 183 4.76 7.03 -32.17
N CYS A 184 3.75 7.35 -31.38
CA CYS A 184 2.60 6.48 -31.16
C CYS A 184 1.78 6.25 -32.44
N CYS A 185 1.55 7.28 -33.25
CA CYS A 185 0.91 7.16 -34.57
C CYS A 185 1.73 6.27 -35.51
N TRP A 186 3.05 6.43 -35.55
CA TRP A 186 3.95 5.58 -36.33
C TRP A 186 3.93 4.13 -35.83
N TRP A 187 3.95 3.93 -34.51
CA TRP A 187 3.88 2.62 -33.90
C TRP A 187 2.56 1.91 -34.27
N ALA A 188 1.43 2.60 -34.22
CA ALA A 188 0.14 2.03 -34.60
C ALA A 188 -0.01 1.82 -36.12
N TYR A 189 0.33 2.82 -36.94
CA TYR A 189 -0.07 2.89 -38.35
C TYR A 189 1.06 2.91 -39.38
N GLY A 190 2.34 2.96 -38.95
CA GLY A 190 3.48 3.00 -39.85
C GLY A 190 3.55 1.83 -40.83
N ALA A 191 4.40 1.93 -41.85
CA ALA A 191 4.73 0.77 -42.66
C ALA A 191 5.71 -0.13 -41.90
N ASN A 192 5.59 -1.45 -42.04
CA ASN A 192 6.68 -2.33 -41.59
C ASN A 192 7.90 -2.05 -42.47
N ALA A 193 9.07 -1.87 -41.85
CA ALA A 193 10.31 -1.79 -42.59
C ALA A 193 10.54 -3.13 -43.30
N PRO A 194 11.09 -3.13 -44.53
CA PRO A 194 11.49 -4.37 -45.18
C PRO A 194 12.50 -5.11 -44.28
N GLU A 195 12.27 -6.40 -44.04
CA GLU A 195 13.14 -7.23 -43.22
C GLU A 195 14.44 -7.55 -43.97
N THR A 196 15.38 -6.60 -44.02
CA THR A 196 16.74 -6.88 -44.47
C THR A 196 17.52 -7.61 -43.38
N VAL A 197 18.58 -8.35 -43.74
CA VAL A 197 19.43 -9.06 -42.76
C VAL A 197 20.04 -8.06 -41.76
N ALA A 198 20.55 -6.92 -42.24
CA ALA A 198 21.07 -5.85 -41.39
C ALA A 198 20.00 -5.26 -40.43
N ALA A 199 18.75 -5.15 -40.88
CA ALA A 199 17.65 -4.75 -40.01
C ALA A 199 17.38 -5.79 -38.91
N ARG A 200 17.49 -7.09 -39.21
CA ARG A 200 17.34 -8.15 -38.19
C ARG A 200 18.47 -8.12 -37.17
N GLU A 201 19.72 -7.96 -37.61
CA GLU A 201 20.88 -7.87 -36.71
C GLU A 201 20.82 -6.66 -35.79
N SER A 202 20.53 -5.47 -36.33
CA SER A 202 20.36 -4.26 -35.51
C SER A 202 19.23 -4.40 -34.50
N ILE A 203 18.15 -5.08 -34.86
CA ILE A 203 17.04 -5.38 -33.95
C ILE A 203 17.50 -6.27 -32.77
N TYR A 204 18.29 -7.32 -33.00
CA TYR A 204 18.78 -8.17 -31.91
C TYR A 204 19.65 -7.40 -30.92
N TRP A 205 20.53 -6.53 -31.42
CA TRP A 205 21.33 -5.65 -30.56
C TRP A 205 20.47 -4.69 -29.76
N LEU A 206 19.44 -4.11 -30.37
CA LEU A 206 18.50 -3.23 -29.67
C LEU A 206 17.67 -3.98 -28.63
N ASP A 207 17.27 -5.22 -28.91
CA ASP A 207 16.56 -6.06 -27.93
C ASP A 207 17.46 -6.38 -26.72
N ALA A 208 18.75 -6.68 -26.96
CA ALA A 208 19.72 -6.91 -25.90
C ALA A 208 19.97 -5.64 -25.06
N VAL A 209 20.16 -4.48 -25.72
CA VAL A 209 20.32 -3.20 -25.04
C VAL A 209 19.06 -2.85 -24.24
N ALA A 210 17.88 -3.04 -24.81
CA ALA A 210 16.61 -2.83 -24.12
C ALA A 210 16.51 -3.73 -22.87
N ALA A 211 16.79 -5.03 -22.99
CA ALA A 211 16.79 -5.94 -21.86
C ALA A 211 17.76 -5.50 -20.76
N ILE A 212 18.99 -5.11 -21.13
CA ILE A 212 19.98 -4.59 -20.17
C ILE A 212 19.46 -3.34 -19.47
N VAL A 213 18.90 -2.36 -20.21
CA VAL A 213 18.33 -1.13 -19.63
C VAL A 213 17.20 -1.45 -18.65
N LEU A 214 16.29 -2.35 -19.01
CA LEU A 214 15.16 -2.74 -18.16
C LEU A 214 15.62 -3.48 -16.90
N ILE A 215 16.64 -4.34 -17.00
CA ILE A 215 17.26 -5.01 -15.85
C ILE A 215 17.93 -3.96 -14.94
N LEU A 216 18.74 -3.06 -15.49
CA LEU A 216 19.41 -2.03 -14.69
C LEU A 216 18.41 -1.13 -13.95
N LEU A 217 17.30 -0.77 -14.60
CA LEU A 217 16.24 0.01 -13.96
C LEU A 217 15.48 -0.76 -12.88
N ALA A 218 15.30 -2.07 -13.02
CA ALA A 218 14.65 -2.89 -12.01
C ALA A 218 15.53 -3.14 -10.78
N PHE A 219 16.84 -3.21 -10.96
CA PHE A 219 17.84 -3.46 -9.92
C PHE A 219 18.53 -2.18 -9.42
N ARG A 220 18.00 -1.00 -9.72
CA ARG A 220 18.53 0.24 -9.16
C ARG A 220 18.17 0.36 -7.66
N THR A 221 19.09 0.93 -6.89
CA THR A 221 18.97 1.14 -5.44
C THR A 221 19.00 2.61 -5.05
N ASP A 222 19.26 3.51 -6.01
CA ASP A 222 19.32 4.93 -5.77
C ASP A 222 17.98 5.47 -5.27
N GLY A 223 18.09 6.36 -4.29
CA GLY A 223 17.01 7.03 -3.59
C GLY A 223 16.02 6.12 -2.86
N LEU A 224 16.28 4.81 -2.74
CA LEU A 224 15.32 3.87 -2.17
C LEU A 224 14.88 4.26 -0.75
N PHE A 225 15.79 4.76 0.08
CA PHE A 225 15.50 5.13 1.47
C PHE A 225 16.05 6.51 1.87
N VAL A 226 16.67 7.24 0.94
CA VAL A 226 17.43 8.48 1.20
C VAL A 226 16.71 9.74 0.69
N THR A 227 15.54 9.61 0.05
CA THR A 227 14.89 10.78 -0.56
C THR A 227 14.08 11.60 0.44
N ASP A 228 14.61 12.77 0.81
CA ASP A 228 13.91 13.82 1.56
C ASP A 228 12.54 14.22 0.97
N ARG A 229 12.31 13.92 -0.32
CA ARG A 229 11.10 14.28 -1.08
C ARG A 229 9.84 13.50 -0.69
N LEU A 230 9.98 12.30 -0.15
CA LEU A 230 8.83 11.52 0.33
C LEU A 230 8.54 11.76 1.82
N GLY A 231 9.25 12.72 2.43
CA GLY A 231 9.34 12.85 3.88
C GLY A 231 10.30 11.83 4.47
N ALA A 232 10.74 12.08 5.71
CA ALA A 232 11.76 11.27 6.41
C ALA A 232 11.40 9.77 6.52
N ASP A 233 10.12 9.41 6.38
CA ASP A 233 9.63 8.03 6.61
C ASP A 233 9.06 7.34 5.35
N GLY A 234 8.99 8.01 4.20
CA GLY A 234 8.09 7.64 3.09
C GLY A 234 8.24 6.20 2.58
N THR A 235 9.38 5.86 1.98
CA THR A 235 9.58 4.51 1.41
C THR A 235 9.77 3.43 2.48
N PHE A 236 10.52 3.75 3.54
CA PHE A 236 10.75 2.84 4.67
C PHE A 236 9.44 2.35 5.28
N TYR A 237 8.47 3.26 5.46
CA TYR A 237 7.13 2.94 5.94
C TYR A 237 6.40 1.92 5.04
N HIS A 238 6.37 2.17 3.73
CA HIS A 238 5.65 1.30 2.80
C HIS A 238 6.28 -0.09 2.64
N TRP A 239 7.57 -0.22 2.93
CA TRP A 239 8.25 -1.50 2.98
C TRP A 239 8.07 -2.20 4.33
N GLY A 240 8.11 -1.46 5.43
CA GLY A 240 8.01 -1.98 6.80
C GLY A 240 6.78 -2.86 7.02
N VAL A 241 5.65 -2.50 6.42
CA VAL A 241 4.41 -3.30 6.48
C VAL A 241 4.48 -4.66 5.78
N MET A 242 5.41 -4.87 4.84
CA MET A 242 5.68 -6.15 4.18
C MET A 242 6.85 -6.89 4.83
N VAL A 243 7.92 -6.16 5.16
CA VAL A 243 9.15 -6.70 5.75
C VAL A 243 8.91 -7.16 7.18
N GLY A 244 8.17 -6.38 7.98
CA GLY A 244 7.94 -6.67 9.40
C GLY A 244 7.33 -8.05 9.64
N PRO A 245 6.20 -8.41 9.00
CA PRO A 245 5.65 -9.75 9.11
C PRO A 245 6.58 -10.85 8.60
N ALA A 246 7.35 -10.60 7.52
CA ALA A 246 8.29 -11.58 7.00
C ALA A 246 9.46 -11.82 7.96
N GLU A 247 9.91 -10.76 8.63
CA GLU A 247 10.97 -10.83 9.63
C GLU A 247 10.47 -11.50 10.92
N ALA A 248 9.23 -11.23 11.34
CA ALA A 248 8.60 -11.96 12.44
C ALA A 248 8.54 -13.47 12.18
N VAL A 249 8.24 -13.89 10.94
CA VAL A 249 8.31 -15.32 10.54
C VAL A 249 9.73 -15.86 10.62
N ARG A 250 10.74 -15.11 10.16
CA ARG A 250 12.16 -15.50 10.27
C ARG A 250 12.62 -15.66 11.71
N GLN A 251 12.03 -14.89 12.62
CA GLN A 251 12.26 -14.94 14.06
C GLN A 251 11.44 -16.04 14.76
N GLY A 252 10.73 -16.89 14.00
CA GLY A 252 10.00 -18.05 14.52
C GLY A 252 8.50 -17.81 14.77
N GLY A 253 7.96 -16.65 14.37
CA GLY A 253 6.53 -16.36 14.35
C GLY A 253 5.77 -17.18 13.31
N TRP A 254 4.46 -17.33 13.52
CA TRP A 254 3.56 -18.11 12.67
C TRP A 254 2.47 -17.21 12.08
N LEU A 255 2.46 -17.13 10.75
CA LEU A 255 1.42 -16.40 10.03
C LEU A 255 0.03 -16.94 10.40
N LEU A 256 -0.99 -16.10 10.34
CA LEU A 256 -2.37 -16.52 10.69
C LEU A 256 -2.49 -17.09 12.10
N TRP A 257 -1.57 -16.75 13.01
CA TRP A 257 -1.68 -17.06 14.43
C TRP A 257 -1.25 -15.87 15.30
N ASP A 258 0.05 -15.63 15.41
CA ASP A 258 0.65 -14.50 16.13
C ASP A 258 1.27 -13.46 15.19
N THR A 259 1.56 -13.83 13.95
CA THR A 259 2.12 -12.93 12.95
C THR A 259 1.02 -12.52 11.96
N PRO A 260 0.71 -11.21 11.85
CA PRO A 260 -0.31 -10.75 10.92
C PRO A 260 0.17 -10.89 9.47
N SER A 261 -0.76 -11.09 8.53
CA SER A 261 -0.44 -11.19 7.09
C SER A 261 -1.30 -10.23 6.27
N PRO A 262 -1.15 -8.90 6.46
CA PRO A 262 -2.02 -7.90 5.82
C PRO A 262 -1.87 -7.87 4.30
N TYR A 263 -0.68 -8.21 3.79
CA TYR A 263 -0.37 -8.25 2.36
C TYR A 263 -0.32 -9.66 1.77
N GLY A 264 -0.80 -10.65 2.54
CA GLY A 264 -1.11 -11.98 2.04
C GLY A 264 -0.11 -13.08 2.40
N PHE A 265 -0.65 -14.30 2.53
CA PHE A 265 0.02 -15.43 3.16
C PHE A 265 1.28 -15.86 2.42
N LEU A 266 1.15 -16.19 1.12
CA LEU A 266 2.27 -16.66 0.32
C LEU A 266 3.24 -15.51 -0.02
N THR A 267 2.78 -14.27 -0.08
CA THR A 267 3.65 -13.09 -0.26
C THR A 267 4.62 -12.96 0.91
N THR A 268 4.11 -12.99 2.15
CA THR A 268 4.95 -12.92 3.35
C THR A 268 5.90 -14.11 3.46
N LEU A 269 5.41 -15.33 3.18
CA LEU A 269 6.26 -16.53 3.16
C LEU A 269 7.34 -16.46 2.09
N ALA A 270 7.04 -15.94 0.90
CA ALA A 270 8.04 -15.78 -0.16
C ALA A 270 9.17 -14.85 0.27
N ILE A 271 8.85 -13.71 0.90
CA ILE A 271 9.86 -12.78 1.44
C ILE A 271 10.68 -13.44 2.54
N ALA A 272 10.01 -14.10 3.49
CA ALA A 272 10.64 -14.75 4.64
C ALA A 272 11.57 -15.89 4.21
N ALA A 273 11.12 -16.76 3.30
CA ALA A 273 11.85 -17.94 2.86
C ALA A 273 12.94 -17.66 1.82
N PHE A 274 12.95 -16.47 1.20
CA PHE A 274 13.96 -16.13 0.21
C PHE A 274 15.36 -16.04 0.87
N PRO A 275 16.41 -16.65 0.29
CA PRO A 275 17.69 -16.89 0.98
C PRO A 275 18.59 -15.65 0.99
N THR A 276 18.21 -14.63 1.76
CA THR A 276 19.00 -13.41 1.97
C THR A 276 19.13 -13.10 3.46
N VAL A 277 20.13 -12.29 3.81
CA VAL A 277 20.42 -11.91 5.20
C VAL A 277 19.23 -11.20 5.87
N THR A 278 18.51 -10.33 5.14
CA THR A 278 17.42 -9.51 5.70
C THR A 278 16.16 -9.58 4.84
N ALA A 279 14.98 -9.49 5.46
CA ALA A 279 13.73 -9.49 4.70
C ALA A 279 13.60 -8.26 3.77
N TRP A 280 14.28 -7.15 4.08
CA TRP A 280 14.47 -6.02 3.19
C TRP A 280 15.10 -6.44 1.85
N GLN A 281 16.23 -7.15 1.91
CA GLN A 281 16.92 -7.63 0.72
C GLN A 281 16.08 -8.63 -0.08
N SER A 282 15.34 -9.51 0.61
CA SER A 282 14.39 -10.42 -0.04
C SER A 282 13.31 -9.69 -0.82
N LEU A 283 12.65 -8.71 -0.20
CA LEU A 283 11.58 -7.93 -0.84
C LEU A 283 12.12 -7.17 -2.06
N TYR A 284 13.27 -6.53 -1.91
CA TYR A 284 13.96 -5.85 -3.01
C TYR A 284 14.18 -6.77 -4.22
N LEU A 285 14.81 -7.93 -4.00
CA LEU A 285 15.15 -8.86 -5.09
C LEU A 285 13.89 -9.44 -5.74
N LEU A 286 12.92 -9.87 -4.94
CA LEU A 286 11.65 -10.40 -5.46
C LEU A 286 10.92 -9.35 -6.31
N ASN A 287 10.88 -8.10 -5.85
CA ASN A 287 10.29 -7.01 -6.61
C ASN A 287 11.07 -6.72 -7.90
N ALA A 288 12.41 -6.61 -7.83
CA ALA A 288 13.26 -6.39 -8.99
C ALA A 288 13.12 -7.49 -10.05
N PHE A 289 13.06 -8.77 -9.64
CA PHE A 289 12.82 -9.89 -10.56
C PHE A 289 11.42 -9.80 -11.19
N ALA A 290 10.38 -9.50 -10.41
CA ALA A 290 9.02 -9.36 -10.91
C ALA A 290 8.91 -8.21 -11.92
N SER A 291 9.47 -7.03 -11.60
CA SER A 291 9.45 -5.85 -12.48
C SER A 291 10.29 -6.08 -13.73
N THR A 292 11.43 -6.77 -13.63
CA THR A 292 12.23 -7.18 -14.80
C THR A 292 11.43 -8.07 -15.75
N ALA A 293 10.80 -9.13 -15.21
CA ALA A 293 10.01 -10.05 -16.00
C ALA A 293 8.84 -9.34 -16.70
N LEU A 294 8.13 -8.48 -15.97
CA LEU A 294 7.04 -7.68 -16.52
C LEU A 294 7.53 -6.72 -17.62
N ALA A 295 8.61 -5.98 -17.36
CA ALA A 295 9.14 -5.00 -18.30
C ALA A 295 9.63 -5.65 -19.60
N ILE A 296 10.39 -6.75 -19.52
CA ILE A 296 10.85 -7.51 -20.69
C ILE A 296 9.65 -8.06 -21.47
N TRP A 297 8.64 -8.59 -20.77
CA TRP A 297 7.45 -9.11 -21.42
C TRP A 297 6.66 -8.02 -22.14
N LEU A 298 6.38 -6.91 -21.46
CA LEU A 298 5.71 -5.74 -22.03
C LEU A 298 6.46 -5.20 -23.25
N TYR A 299 7.77 -5.01 -23.13
CA TYR A 299 8.64 -4.61 -24.23
C TYR A 299 8.50 -5.55 -25.43
N THR A 300 8.60 -6.86 -25.18
CA THR A 300 8.53 -7.88 -26.24
C THR A 300 7.20 -7.82 -26.97
N ILE A 301 6.07 -7.72 -26.25
CA ILE A 301 4.75 -7.61 -26.86
C ILE A 301 4.62 -6.29 -27.63
N LEU A 302 5.00 -5.15 -27.05
CA LEU A 302 4.91 -3.84 -27.73
C LEU A 302 5.76 -3.81 -29.01
N ARG A 303 6.96 -4.40 -29.00
CA ARG A 303 7.83 -4.49 -30.17
C ARG A 303 7.24 -5.37 -31.26
N THR A 304 6.42 -6.38 -30.91
CA THR A 304 5.82 -7.27 -31.92
C THR A 304 4.85 -6.53 -32.84
N ASN A 305 4.29 -5.41 -32.40
CA ASN A 305 3.47 -4.55 -33.25
C ASN A 305 4.30 -3.91 -34.38
N ARG A 306 5.56 -3.55 -34.10
CA ARG A 306 6.50 -2.91 -35.06
C ARG A 306 7.94 -3.35 -34.85
N ARG A 307 8.36 -4.34 -35.63
CA ARG A 307 9.75 -4.84 -35.68
C ARG A 307 10.66 -3.91 -36.49
N SER A 308 10.93 -2.72 -35.96
CA SER A 308 11.92 -1.78 -36.50
C SER A 308 12.74 -1.16 -35.38
N PRO A 309 13.90 -0.56 -35.67
CA PRO A 309 14.67 0.17 -34.66
C PRO A 309 13.84 1.24 -33.95
N ALA A 310 13.08 2.04 -34.71
CA ALA A 310 12.17 3.04 -34.16
C ALA A 310 11.05 2.40 -33.32
N GLY A 311 10.43 1.32 -33.79
CA GLY A 311 9.41 0.59 -33.03
C GLY A 311 9.95 0.01 -31.72
N SER A 312 11.19 -0.46 -31.72
CA SER A 312 11.88 -0.99 -30.53
C SER A 312 12.22 0.12 -29.54
N ALA A 313 12.67 1.29 -30.02
CA ALA A 313 12.90 2.47 -29.18
C ALA A 313 11.59 2.95 -28.52
N ILE A 314 10.48 2.98 -29.26
CA ILE A 314 9.16 3.33 -28.73
C ILE A 314 8.69 2.30 -27.70
N ALA A 315 8.81 1.01 -28.00
CA ALA A 315 8.45 -0.07 -27.08
C ALA A 315 9.26 0.01 -25.78
N LEU A 316 10.55 0.30 -25.87
CA LEU A 316 11.42 0.53 -24.71
C LEU A 316 10.97 1.75 -23.92
N ALA A 317 10.75 2.90 -24.58
CA ALA A 317 10.33 4.14 -23.93
C ALA A 317 9.00 3.97 -23.18
N VAL A 318 8.02 3.27 -23.78
CA VAL A 318 6.74 2.96 -23.14
C VAL A 318 6.93 1.99 -21.96
N SER A 319 7.74 0.94 -22.11
CA SER A 319 7.98 -0.04 -21.04
C SER A 319 8.65 0.61 -19.83
N VAL A 320 9.65 1.48 -20.07
CA VAL A 320 10.32 2.27 -19.03
C VAL A 320 9.34 3.22 -18.35
N ALA A 321 8.56 3.98 -19.12
CA ALA A 321 7.58 4.91 -18.59
C ALA A 321 6.56 4.21 -17.68
N VAL A 322 6.02 3.08 -18.15
CA VAL A 322 4.88 2.42 -17.51
C VAL A 322 5.27 1.58 -16.30
N VAL A 323 6.40 0.87 -16.36
CA VAL A 323 6.85 0.02 -15.24
C VAL A 323 7.66 0.81 -14.23
N PHE A 324 8.59 1.67 -14.65
CA PHE A 324 9.58 2.22 -13.73
C PHE A 324 9.39 3.69 -13.34
N LEU A 325 8.54 4.47 -14.02
CA LEU A 325 8.50 5.93 -13.79
C LEU A 325 7.12 6.44 -13.39
N VAL A 326 6.05 6.00 -14.05
CA VAL A 326 4.71 6.57 -13.84
C VAL A 326 3.84 5.74 -12.89
N SER A 327 4.20 4.47 -12.65
CA SER A 327 3.37 3.49 -11.95
C SER A 327 2.97 3.90 -10.53
N THR A 328 3.75 4.77 -9.88
CA THR A 328 3.58 5.03 -8.45
C THR A 328 3.04 6.41 -8.12
N TYR A 329 3.74 7.47 -8.53
CA TYR A 329 3.32 8.87 -8.34
C TYR A 329 3.84 9.74 -9.50
N PRO A 330 3.02 10.01 -10.53
CA PRO A 330 3.45 10.67 -11.74
C PRO A 330 4.09 12.06 -11.56
N PRO A 331 3.60 12.94 -10.66
CA PRO A 331 4.19 14.27 -10.50
C PRO A 331 5.68 14.26 -10.15
N THR A 332 6.14 13.26 -9.38
CA THR A 332 7.55 13.07 -9.03
C THR A 332 8.20 11.87 -9.72
N LEU A 333 7.55 11.32 -10.76
CA LEU A 333 7.94 10.09 -11.46
C LEU A 333 8.44 8.98 -10.53
N THR A 334 7.74 8.77 -9.41
CA THR A 334 8.26 7.94 -8.34
C THR A 334 8.40 6.49 -8.80
N PRO A 335 9.61 5.91 -8.73
CA PRO A 335 9.83 4.57 -9.24
C PRO A 335 9.07 3.48 -8.48
N GLU A 336 8.74 2.41 -9.20
CA GLU A 336 8.03 1.25 -8.63
C GLU A 336 8.83 0.58 -7.49
N HIS A 337 10.16 0.62 -7.53
CA HIS A 337 10.99 0.04 -6.47
C HIS A 337 10.80 0.77 -5.14
N TYR A 338 10.35 2.02 -5.11
CA TYR A 338 10.02 2.68 -3.84
C TYR A 338 8.74 2.11 -3.21
N TYR A 339 7.82 1.57 -4.01
CA TYR A 339 6.54 1.07 -3.51
C TYR A 339 6.26 -0.30 -4.15
N PRO A 340 6.84 -1.39 -3.63
CA PRO A 340 6.62 -2.74 -4.16
C PRO A 340 5.13 -3.12 -4.19
N MET A 341 4.33 -2.49 -3.32
CA MET A 341 2.87 -2.60 -3.28
C MET A 341 2.14 -1.99 -4.49
N SER A 342 2.82 -1.26 -5.37
CA SER A 342 2.23 -0.62 -6.54
C SER A 342 2.58 -1.33 -7.85
N GLY A 343 3.38 -2.40 -7.76
CA GLY A 343 4.12 -2.94 -8.88
C GLY A 343 3.83 -4.39 -9.24
N ALA A 344 4.76 -4.96 -10.02
CA ALA A 344 4.75 -6.34 -10.46
C ALA A 344 4.75 -7.34 -9.30
N PHE A 345 5.35 -7.02 -8.15
CA PHE A 345 5.31 -7.91 -6.99
C PHE A 345 3.88 -8.15 -6.46
N ARG A 346 3.03 -7.12 -6.49
CA ARG A 346 1.62 -7.24 -6.08
C ARG A 346 0.74 -7.83 -7.19
N PHE A 347 0.94 -7.41 -8.43
CA PHE A 347 0.08 -7.77 -9.56
C PHE A 347 0.62 -8.93 -10.41
N GLY A 348 1.73 -9.57 -10.01
CA GLY A 348 2.47 -10.57 -10.78
C GLY A 348 1.62 -11.73 -11.28
N TRP A 349 0.71 -12.24 -10.45
CA TRP A 349 -0.17 -13.35 -10.83
C TRP A 349 -1.18 -12.98 -11.92
N CYS A 350 -1.60 -11.71 -12.01
CA CYS A 350 -2.43 -11.23 -13.11
C CYS A 350 -1.68 -11.41 -14.45
N PHE A 351 -0.40 -11.05 -14.46
CA PHE A 351 0.47 -11.18 -15.63
C PHE A 351 0.73 -12.64 -16.00
N VAL A 352 1.04 -13.49 -15.01
CA VAL A 352 1.25 -14.93 -15.22
C VAL A 352 0.00 -15.60 -15.81
N LEU A 353 -1.20 -15.27 -15.32
CA LEU A 353 -2.45 -15.83 -15.85
C LEU A 353 -2.70 -15.42 -17.31
N ILE A 354 -2.39 -14.17 -17.68
CA ILE A 354 -2.47 -13.73 -19.09
C ILE A 354 -1.45 -14.48 -19.96
N ALA A 355 -0.24 -14.76 -19.46
CA ALA A 355 0.74 -15.57 -20.17
C ALA A 355 0.26 -17.02 -20.39
N VAL A 356 -0.38 -17.63 -19.38
CA VAL A 356 -1.01 -18.96 -19.51
C VAL A 356 -2.13 -18.94 -20.55
N LEU A 357 -2.97 -17.90 -20.58
CA LEU A 357 -4.03 -17.76 -21.58
C LEU A 357 -3.48 -17.55 -23.00
N LEU A 358 -2.34 -16.88 -23.15
CA LEU A 358 -1.64 -16.81 -24.44
C LEU A 358 -1.10 -18.18 -24.88
N TRP A 359 -0.59 -18.99 -23.95
CA TRP A 359 -0.18 -20.36 -24.24
C TRP A 359 -1.38 -21.25 -24.64
N GLU A 360 -2.48 -21.17 -23.88
CA GLU A 360 -3.75 -21.86 -24.19
C GLU A 360 -4.24 -21.51 -25.59
N ARG A 361 -4.24 -20.22 -25.93
CA ARG A 361 -4.63 -19.71 -27.24
C ARG A 361 -3.82 -20.31 -28.39
N THR A 362 -2.53 -20.58 -28.19
CA THR A 362 -1.66 -21.20 -29.20
C THR A 362 -1.79 -22.72 -29.26
N SER A 363 -2.44 -23.33 -28.27
CA SER A 363 -2.61 -24.77 -28.18
C SER A 363 -3.79 -25.24 -29.04
N ALA A 364 -3.66 -26.41 -29.66
CA ALA A 364 -4.78 -27.01 -30.39
C ALA A 364 -5.91 -27.40 -29.42
N SER A 365 -7.17 -27.25 -29.86
CA SER A 365 -8.36 -27.70 -29.12
C SER A 365 -8.28 -29.20 -28.82
N SER A 366 -8.69 -29.62 -27.63
CA SER A 366 -8.60 -30.99 -27.10
C SER A 366 -7.18 -31.56 -27.00
N SER A 367 -6.13 -30.74 -27.17
CA SER A 367 -4.75 -31.23 -27.09
C SER A 367 -4.29 -31.43 -25.64
N ARG A 368 -3.26 -32.27 -25.48
CA ARG A 368 -2.54 -32.43 -24.21
C ARG A 368 -1.95 -31.10 -23.73
N GLU A 369 -1.47 -30.27 -24.64
CA GLU A 369 -0.91 -28.95 -24.31
C GLU A 369 -1.97 -27.98 -23.79
N GLN A 370 -3.16 -27.96 -24.39
CA GLN A 370 -4.28 -27.18 -23.86
C GLN A 370 -4.67 -27.66 -22.45
N THR A 371 -4.73 -28.98 -22.24
CA THR A 371 -5.01 -29.56 -20.92
C THR A 371 -3.97 -29.13 -19.89
N LYS A 372 -2.68 -29.13 -20.24
CA LYS A 372 -1.60 -28.61 -19.38
C LYS A 372 -1.77 -27.13 -19.09
N ALA A 373 -2.11 -26.31 -20.10
CA ALA A 373 -2.35 -24.88 -19.91
C ALA A 373 -3.53 -24.63 -18.96
N LEU A 374 -4.62 -25.40 -19.07
CA LEU A 374 -5.76 -25.32 -18.16
C LEU A 374 -5.39 -25.70 -16.73
N VAL A 375 -4.67 -26.81 -16.53
CA VAL A 375 -4.19 -27.22 -15.20
C VAL A 375 -3.24 -26.20 -14.62
N LEU A 376 -2.27 -25.72 -15.41
CA LEU A 376 -1.32 -24.69 -14.98
C LEU A 376 -2.05 -23.40 -14.60
N GLY A 377 -3.05 -22.98 -15.38
CA GLY A 377 -3.84 -21.79 -15.07
C GLY A 377 -4.64 -21.94 -13.78
N CYS A 378 -5.22 -23.12 -13.50
CA CYS A 378 -5.83 -23.43 -12.21
C CYS A 378 -4.83 -23.39 -11.05
N LEU A 379 -3.60 -23.85 -11.25
CA LEU A 379 -2.53 -23.77 -10.24
C LEU A 379 -2.07 -22.32 -10.04
N CYS A 380 -1.86 -21.54 -11.10
CA CYS A 380 -1.54 -20.12 -11.00
C CYS A 380 -2.66 -19.32 -10.33
N TRP A 381 -3.92 -19.64 -10.62
CA TRP A 381 -5.08 -19.07 -9.92
C TRP A 381 -5.05 -19.41 -8.42
N LEU A 382 -4.76 -20.66 -8.06
CA LEU A 382 -4.62 -21.07 -6.66
C LEU A 382 -3.47 -20.30 -5.98
N LEU A 383 -2.33 -20.15 -6.63
CA LEU A 383 -1.21 -19.36 -6.11
C LEU A 383 -1.60 -17.89 -5.93
N SER A 384 -2.37 -17.31 -6.86
CA SER A 384 -2.98 -15.98 -6.74
C SER A 384 -3.88 -15.87 -5.50
N MET A 385 -4.69 -16.90 -5.21
CA MET A 385 -5.56 -16.95 -4.03
C MET A 385 -4.76 -16.95 -2.72
N LEU A 386 -3.64 -17.66 -2.69
CA LEU A 386 -2.75 -17.76 -1.53
C LEU A 386 -1.80 -16.57 -1.42
N TRP A 387 -1.52 -15.86 -2.53
CA TRP A 387 -0.62 -14.70 -2.58
C TRP A 387 -1.11 -13.57 -1.70
N SER A 388 -2.33 -13.08 -1.94
CA SER A 388 -3.01 -12.06 -1.14
C SER A 388 -4.51 -12.01 -1.44
N ALA A 389 -5.29 -11.36 -0.57
CA ALA A 389 -6.75 -11.27 -0.75
C ALA A 389 -7.14 -10.49 -2.01
N GLU A 390 -6.33 -9.48 -2.36
CA GLU A 390 -6.53 -8.71 -3.58
C GLU A 390 -6.14 -9.52 -4.82
N SER A 391 -5.01 -10.22 -4.75
CA SER A 391 -4.57 -11.11 -5.83
C SER A 391 -5.57 -12.25 -6.05
N ALA A 392 -6.23 -12.75 -5.00
CA ALA A 392 -7.33 -13.70 -5.07
C ALA A 392 -8.49 -13.17 -5.92
N VAL A 393 -8.90 -11.92 -5.69
CA VAL A 393 -9.97 -11.25 -6.45
C VAL A 393 -9.54 -11.06 -7.91
N TYR A 394 -8.36 -10.48 -8.14
CA TYR A 394 -7.88 -10.18 -9.49
C TYR A 394 -7.68 -11.46 -10.32
N GLY A 395 -7.00 -12.46 -9.74
CA GLY A 395 -6.77 -13.75 -10.39
C GLY A 395 -8.07 -14.48 -10.70
N SER A 396 -9.06 -14.44 -9.81
CA SER A 396 -10.38 -15.05 -10.05
C SER A 396 -11.13 -14.39 -11.20
N VAL A 397 -11.13 -13.06 -11.26
CA VAL A 397 -11.82 -12.30 -12.31
C VAL A 397 -11.14 -12.45 -13.67
N ILE A 398 -9.82 -12.63 -13.71
CA ILE A 398 -9.06 -12.92 -14.94
C ILE A 398 -9.29 -14.36 -15.39
N TRP A 399 -9.11 -15.33 -14.49
CA TRP A 399 -9.07 -16.74 -14.84
C TRP A 399 -10.44 -17.37 -15.03
N ILE A 400 -11.37 -17.20 -14.09
CA ILE A 400 -12.63 -17.97 -14.07
C ILE A 400 -13.50 -17.70 -15.31
N PRO A 401 -13.77 -16.44 -15.71
CA PRO A 401 -14.55 -16.18 -16.92
C PRO A 401 -13.90 -16.77 -18.18
N ALA A 402 -12.58 -16.61 -18.33
CA ALA A 402 -11.85 -17.15 -19.47
C ALA A 402 -11.85 -18.68 -19.48
N PHE A 403 -11.60 -19.30 -18.33
CA PHE A 403 -11.64 -20.76 -18.14
C PHE A 403 -13.01 -21.33 -18.49
N VAL A 404 -14.10 -20.71 -18.02
CA VAL A 404 -15.47 -21.09 -18.39
C VAL A 404 -15.67 -21.00 -19.90
N LEU A 405 -15.25 -19.92 -20.55
CA LEU A 405 -15.37 -19.76 -22.00
C LEU A 405 -14.57 -20.82 -22.77
N ILE A 406 -13.35 -21.15 -22.34
CA ILE A 406 -12.52 -22.19 -22.96
C ILE A 406 -13.21 -23.56 -22.83
N VAL A 407 -13.68 -23.91 -21.64
CA VAL A 407 -14.37 -25.18 -21.39
C VAL A 407 -15.68 -25.26 -22.20
N LEU A 408 -16.48 -24.19 -22.26
CA LEU A 408 -17.71 -24.16 -23.06
C LEU A 408 -17.43 -24.25 -24.56
N ARG A 409 -16.38 -23.59 -25.04
CA ARG A 409 -15.92 -23.66 -26.43
C ARG A 409 -15.55 -25.09 -26.81
N GLU A 410 -14.77 -25.76 -25.96
CA GLU A 410 -14.25 -27.11 -26.19
C GLU A 410 -15.36 -28.16 -26.30
N TYR A 411 -16.38 -28.03 -25.46
CA TYR A 411 -17.42 -29.04 -25.31
C TYR A 411 -18.71 -28.72 -26.10
N GLY A 412 -18.77 -27.60 -26.81
CA GLY A 412 -19.93 -27.21 -27.63
C GLY A 412 -21.10 -26.66 -26.82
N GLY A 413 -20.82 -26.02 -25.68
CA GLY A 413 -21.81 -25.40 -24.79
C GLY A 413 -22.65 -26.39 -23.98
N PHE A 414 -23.81 -25.95 -23.46
CA PHE A 414 -24.67 -26.75 -22.57
C PHE A 414 -25.70 -27.63 -23.29
N GLY A 415 -25.58 -27.83 -24.61
CA GLY A 415 -26.65 -28.44 -25.42
C GLY A 415 -26.87 -29.96 -25.26
N ARG A 416 -26.00 -30.71 -24.57
CA ARG A 416 -26.14 -32.18 -24.40
C ARG A 416 -25.80 -32.62 -22.97
N PRO A 417 -26.54 -33.58 -22.35
CA PRO A 417 -26.29 -34.02 -20.97
C PRO A 417 -24.89 -34.58 -20.69
N ARG A 418 -24.32 -35.34 -21.64
CA ARG A 418 -22.94 -35.87 -21.53
C ARG A 418 -21.90 -34.75 -21.51
N THR A 419 -22.19 -33.65 -22.19
CA THR A 419 -21.36 -32.45 -22.23
C THR A 419 -21.39 -31.71 -20.91
N ILE A 420 -22.56 -31.58 -20.28
CA ILE A 420 -22.74 -30.95 -18.97
C ILE A 420 -21.84 -31.62 -17.92
N LYS A 421 -21.80 -32.96 -17.86
CA LYS A 421 -20.92 -33.68 -16.91
C LYS A 421 -19.44 -33.33 -17.08
N LYS A 422 -18.95 -33.25 -18.32
CA LYS A 422 -17.54 -32.89 -18.59
C LYS A 422 -17.25 -31.43 -18.25
N VAL A 423 -18.15 -30.52 -18.62
CA VAL A 423 -18.05 -29.09 -18.28
C VAL A 423 -18.01 -28.92 -16.76
N MET A 424 -18.96 -29.52 -16.03
CA MET A 424 -19.00 -29.48 -14.57
C MET A 424 -17.75 -30.10 -13.92
N GLY A 425 -17.22 -31.19 -14.49
CA GLY A 425 -15.97 -31.81 -14.04
C GLY A 425 -14.75 -30.89 -14.16
N TRP A 426 -14.71 -30.00 -15.15
CA TRP A 426 -13.68 -28.96 -15.23
C TRP A 426 -13.98 -27.78 -14.31
N LEU A 427 -15.23 -27.35 -14.21
CA LEU A 427 -15.62 -26.22 -13.35
C LEU A 427 -15.46 -26.50 -11.85
N ILE A 428 -15.47 -27.77 -11.43
CA ILE A 428 -15.22 -28.17 -10.04
C ILE A 428 -13.72 -28.22 -9.68
N LEU A 429 -12.82 -28.19 -10.68
CA LEU A 429 -11.39 -28.31 -10.43
C LEU A 429 -10.83 -27.15 -9.58
N PRO A 430 -11.07 -25.85 -9.89
CA PRO A 430 -10.60 -24.75 -9.04
C PRO A 430 -11.05 -24.86 -7.57
N PRO A 431 -12.35 -25.03 -7.22
CA PRO A 431 -12.76 -25.11 -5.82
C PRO A 431 -12.20 -26.34 -5.10
N VAL A 432 -12.03 -27.47 -5.79
CA VAL A 432 -11.39 -28.68 -5.20
C VAL A 432 -9.92 -28.42 -4.90
N LEU A 433 -9.18 -27.79 -5.82
CA LEU A 433 -7.77 -27.42 -5.59
C LEU A 433 -7.63 -26.44 -4.41
N LEU A 434 -8.51 -25.45 -4.31
CA LEU A 434 -8.52 -24.52 -3.17
C LEU A 434 -8.84 -25.23 -1.86
N ALA A 435 -9.88 -26.07 -1.82
CA ALA A 435 -10.24 -26.84 -0.64
C ALA A 435 -9.09 -27.76 -0.20
N ALA A 436 -8.42 -28.42 -1.15
CA ALA A 436 -7.25 -29.25 -0.87
C ALA A 436 -6.09 -28.43 -0.31
N ALA A 437 -5.78 -27.26 -0.87
CA ALA A 437 -4.72 -26.39 -0.36
C ALA A 437 -5.02 -25.88 1.06
N LEU A 438 -6.26 -25.44 1.32
CA LEU A 438 -6.69 -25.00 2.65
C LEU A 438 -6.65 -26.16 3.66
N ALA A 439 -7.05 -27.36 3.26
CA ALA A 439 -6.94 -28.55 4.10
C ALA A 439 -5.48 -28.89 4.40
N LEU A 440 -4.56 -28.77 3.43
CA LEU A 440 -3.13 -28.98 3.66
C LEU A 440 -2.54 -27.95 4.63
N ILE A 441 -2.91 -26.67 4.50
CA ILE A 441 -2.50 -25.62 5.45
C ILE A 441 -3.07 -25.93 6.84
N ALA A 442 -4.35 -26.29 6.94
CA ALA A 442 -4.99 -26.65 8.20
C ALA A 442 -4.32 -27.85 8.88
N LEU A 443 -4.05 -28.92 8.12
CA LEU A 443 -3.34 -30.10 8.62
C LEU A 443 -1.91 -29.78 9.05
N PHE A 444 -1.21 -28.92 8.31
CA PHE A 444 0.13 -28.47 8.68
C PHE A 444 0.13 -27.72 10.02
N TYR A 445 -0.80 -26.79 10.23
CA TYR A 445 -0.95 -26.08 11.51
C TYR A 445 -1.35 -27.04 12.64
N GLN A 446 -2.29 -27.94 12.38
CA GLN A 446 -2.72 -28.93 13.37
C GLN A 446 -1.56 -29.84 13.80
N PHE A 447 -0.70 -30.23 12.87
CA PHE A 447 0.48 -31.05 13.16
C PHE A 447 1.59 -30.26 13.85
N ALA A 448 1.87 -29.03 13.40
CA ALA A 448 3.00 -28.24 13.87
C ALA A 448 2.72 -27.48 15.19
N LEU A 449 1.48 -27.02 15.39
CA LEU A 449 1.08 -26.17 16.51
C LEU A 449 0.00 -26.81 17.41
N GLY A 450 -0.63 -27.91 16.98
CA GLY A 450 -1.70 -28.55 17.74
C GLY A 450 -3.08 -27.90 17.57
N HIS A 451 -3.21 -26.88 16.72
CA HIS A 451 -4.46 -26.18 16.43
C HIS A 451 -4.55 -25.76 14.95
N LEU A 452 -5.74 -25.35 14.51
CA LEU A 452 -5.99 -24.83 13.16
C LEU A 452 -5.47 -23.39 12.99
N PRO A 453 -5.24 -22.91 11.74
CA PRO A 453 -4.91 -21.50 11.51
C PRO A 453 -6.09 -20.61 11.90
N ASP A 454 -5.81 -19.43 12.44
CA ASP A 454 -6.82 -18.41 12.74
C ASP A 454 -7.17 -17.66 11.43
N THR A 455 -7.99 -18.30 10.60
CA THR A 455 -8.43 -17.76 9.31
C THR A 455 -9.16 -16.42 9.39
N PRO A 456 -9.91 -16.08 10.46
CA PRO A 456 -10.45 -14.73 10.63
C PRO A 456 -9.40 -13.62 10.50
N ILE A 457 -8.13 -13.84 10.87
CA ILE A 457 -7.04 -12.85 10.73
C ILE A 457 -6.95 -12.27 9.32
N TYR A 458 -7.16 -13.14 8.32
CA TYR A 458 -7.08 -12.78 6.92
C TYR A 458 -8.24 -11.86 6.52
N VAL A 459 -9.45 -12.20 6.99
CA VAL A 459 -10.67 -11.43 6.74
C VAL A 459 -10.63 -10.10 7.50
N ASP A 460 -10.18 -10.10 8.74
CA ASP A 460 -10.08 -8.90 9.59
C ASP A 460 -9.22 -7.83 8.92
N SER A 461 -8.14 -8.23 8.24
CA SER A 461 -7.26 -7.30 7.52
C SER A 461 -8.02 -6.62 6.38
N VAL A 462 -8.78 -7.40 5.59
CA VAL A 462 -9.62 -6.86 4.50
C VAL A 462 -10.73 -5.97 5.03
N VAL A 463 -11.44 -6.42 6.07
CA VAL A 463 -12.53 -5.66 6.70
C VAL A 463 -12.00 -4.35 7.29
N ALA A 464 -10.87 -4.39 8.00
CA ALA A 464 -10.22 -3.22 8.57
C ALA A 464 -9.94 -2.14 7.52
N PHE A 465 -9.43 -2.50 6.35
CA PHE A 465 -9.25 -1.54 5.25
C PHE A 465 -10.59 -0.99 4.73
N THR A 466 -11.65 -1.80 4.74
CA THR A 466 -12.99 -1.32 4.35
C THR A 466 -13.70 -0.51 5.42
N THR A 467 -13.45 -0.69 6.72
CA THR A 467 -14.18 0.02 7.79
C THR A 467 -13.38 1.16 8.41
N SER A 468 -12.09 1.26 8.11
CA SER A 468 -11.21 2.20 8.79
C SER A 468 -11.50 3.67 8.50
N ARG A 469 -11.22 4.47 9.52
CA ARG A 469 -11.08 5.93 9.54
C ARG A 469 -10.27 6.49 8.36
N ALA A 470 -9.44 5.70 7.67
CA ALA A 470 -8.69 6.14 6.50
C ALA A 470 -9.61 6.72 5.40
N SER A 471 -10.83 6.20 5.24
CA SER A 471 -11.80 6.80 4.31
C SER A 471 -12.46 8.09 4.81
N GLU A 472 -12.54 8.26 6.13
CA GLU A 472 -13.19 9.41 6.77
C GLU A 472 -12.21 10.57 6.93
N VAL A 473 -10.99 10.29 7.40
CA VAL A 473 -9.90 11.25 7.61
C VAL A 473 -9.43 11.87 6.30
N SER A 474 -9.51 11.12 5.20
CA SER A 474 -8.97 11.58 3.93
C SER A 474 -9.79 12.74 3.32
N GLY A 475 -11.06 12.94 3.68
CA GLY A 475 -11.91 14.00 3.08
C GLY A 475 -11.97 13.96 1.54
N LEU A 476 -11.43 12.90 0.94
CA LEU A 476 -10.93 12.84 -0.43
C LEU A 476 -12.01 12.38 -1.41
N PHE A 477 -13.16 11.97 -0.90
CA PHE A 477 -14.37 11.71 -1.68
C PHE A 477 -15.15 13.00 -1.98
N GLY A 478 -14.46 14.12 -2.23
CA GLY A 478 -15.11 15.29 -2.83
C GLY A 478 -15.76 14.92 -4.17
N ASP A 479 -16.90 15.52 -4.50
CA ASP A 479 -17.81 15.10 -5.58
C ASP A 479 -17.17 15.04 -6.99
N THR A 480 -16.03 15.69 -7.24
CA THR A 480 -15.41 15.81 -8.59
C THR A 480 -14.13 15.00 -8.81
N GLY A 481 -13.31 14.74 -7.78
CA GLY A 481 -12.01 14.06 -7.95
C GLY A 481 -12.12 12.59 -8.36
N PHE A 482 -13.23 11.94 -7.98
CA PHE A 482 -13.51 10.54 -8.26
C PHE A 482 -13.66 10.25 -9.77
N ILE A 483 -14.45 11.07 -10.48
CA ILE A 483 -14.78 10.85 -11.89
C ILE A 483 -13.51 10.94 -12.75
N ILE A 484 -12.66 11.92 -12.45
CA ILE A 484 -11.42 12.18 -13.20
C ILE A 484 -10.40 11.05 -13.01
N THR A 485 -10.22 10.58 -11.77
CA THR A 485 -9.22 9.56 -11.42
C THR A 485 -9.48 8.21 -12.11
N ILE A 486 -10.75 7.86 -12.32
CA ILE A 486 -11.13 6.54 -12.84
C ILE A 486 -11.34 6.55 -14.37
N ALA A 487 -11.48 7.73 -14.97
CA ALA A 487 -11.86 7.83 -16.38
C ALA A 487 -10.83 7.19 -17.34
N ALA A 488 -9.53 7.36 -17.09
CA ALA A 488 -8.50 6.81 -17.98
C ALA A 488 -8.34 5.29 -17.90
N PRO A 489 -8.28 4.65 -16.71
CA PRO A 489 -8.32 3.20 -16.69
C PRO A 489 -9.67 2.64 -17.17
N VAL A 490 -10.79 3.36 -16.99
CA VAL A 490 -12.08 3.01 -17.62
C VAL A 490 -11.99 3.06 -19.13
N LEU A 491 -11.33 4.06 -19.73
CA LEU A 491 -11.08 4.09 -21.17
C LEU A 491 -10.32 2.83 -21.62
N GLY A 492 -9.26 2.45 -20.91
CA GLY A 492 -8.52 1.20 -21.17
C GLY A 492 -9.42 -0.04 -21.12
N PHE A 493 -10.24 -0.16 -20.07
CA PHE A 493 -11.25 -1.21 -19.95
C PHE A 493 -12.24 -1.21 -21.13
N LEU A 494 -12.77 -0.05 -21.51
CA LEU A 494 -13.75 0.07 -22.58
C LEU A 494 -13.16 -0.29 -23.95
N LEU A 495 -11.89 0.05 -24.21
CA LEU A 495 -11.20 -0.37 -25.44
C LEU A 495 -11.04 -1.91 -25.50
N LEU A 496 -10.71 -2.55 -24.37
CA LEU A 496 -10.61 -4.02 -24.28
C LEU A 496 -12.00 -4.69 -24.40
N ALA A 497 -13.02 -4.13 -23.76
CA ALA A 497 -14.40 -4.61 -23.84
C ALA A 497 -14.96 -4.47 -25.26
N LEU A 498 -14.63 -3.37 -25.95
CA LEU A 498 -14.95 -3.16 -27.36
C LEU A 498 -14.31 -4.23 -28.25
N ALA A 499 -13.02 -4.51 -28.06
CA ALA A 499 -12.33 -5.58 -28.77
C ALA A 499 -12.97 -6.96 -28.49
N ALA A 500 -13.33 -7.26 -27.24
CA ALA A 500 -14.04 -8.49 -26.89
C ALA A 500 -15.40 -8.59 -27.58
N ALA A 501 -16.18 -7.50 -27.61
CA ALA A 501 -17.49 -7.46 -28.26
C ALA A 501 -17.39 -7.72 -29.77
N PHE A 502 -16.37 -7.15 -30.44
CA PHE A 502 -16.12 -7.42 -31.85
C PHE A 502 -15.76 -8.89 -32.10
N LEU A 503 -14.84 -9.45 -31.32
CA LEU A 503 -14.42 -10.85 -31.47
C LEU A 503 -15.57 -11.81 -31.17
N ALA A 504 -16.42 -11.52 -30.18
CA ALA A 504 -17.58 -12.33 -29.86
C ALA A 504 -18.61 -12.39 -30.99
N SER A 505 -18.62 -11.40 -31.91
CA SER A 505 -19.46 -11.43 -33.11
C SER A 505 -18.91 -12.32 -34.24
N LEU A 506 -17.64 -12.74 -34.13
CA LEU A 506 -16.96 -13.56 -35.13
C LEU A 506 -16.84 -15.03 -34.69
N GLN A 507 -17.36 -15.96 -35.50
CA GLN A 507 -17.25 -17.39 -35.21
C GLN A 507 -15.79 -17.89 -35.20
N THR A 508 -14.95 -17.32 -36.05
CA THR A 508 -13.52 -17.61 -36.20
C THR A 508 -12.66 -17.14 -35.01
N ALA A 509 -13.13 -16.13 -34.26
CA ALA A 509 -12.39 -15.53 -33.15
C ALA A 509 -12.64 -16.20 -31.79
N ARG A 510 -13.36 -17.33 -31.75
CA ARG A 510 -13.68 -18.08 -30.52
C ARG A 510 -12.43 -18.49 -29.71
N HIS A 511 -11.28 -18.63 -30.36
CA HIS A 511 -10.02 -18.95 -29.67
C HIS A 511 -9.38 -17.74 -28.99
N ASP A 512 -9.58 -16.52 -29.51
CA ASP A 512 -9.00 -15.30 -28.93
C ASP A 512 -9.90 -14.67 -27.87
N LEU A 513 -11.20 -14.93 -27.92
CA LEU A 513 -12.19 -14.32 -27.03
C LEU A 513 -11.89 -14.51 -25.53
N PRO A 514 -11.52 -15.71 -25.02
CA PRO A 514 -11.23 -15.89 -23.59
C PRO A 514 -10.10 -14.99 -23.09
N LEU A 515 -9.04 -14.82 -23.89
CA LEU A 515 -7.91 -13.94 -23.57
C LEU A 515 -8.33 -12.48 -23.49
N VAL A 516 -9.11 -11.98 -24.46
CA VAL A 516 -9.54 -10.57 -24.47
C VAL A 516 -10.56 -10.29 -23.36
N VAL A 517 -11.43 -11.26 -23.06
CA VAL A 517 -12.33 -11.20 -21.89
C VAL A 517 -11.51 -11.14 -20.59
N ALA A 518 -10.48 -11.98 -20.43
CA ALA A 518 -9.60 -11.93 -19.27
C ALA A 518 -8.88 -10.58 -19.11
N LEU A 519 -8.41 -10.00 -20.22
CA LEU A 519 -7.79 -8.67 -20.21
C LEU A 519 -8.79 -7.57 -19.81
N ALA A 520 -10.01 -7.58 -20.38
CA ALA A 520 -11.04 -6.60 -20.04
C ALA A 520 -11.46 -6.74 -18.56
N PHE A 521 -11.80 -7.94 -18.11
CA PHE A 521 -12.21 -8.19 -16.73
C PHE A 521 -11.07 -7.97 -15.74
N GLY A 522 -9.82 -8.28 -16.10
CA GLY A 522 -8.64 -7.95 -15.29
C GLY A 522 -8.46 -6.45 -15.12
N ALA A 523 -8.59 -5.66 -16.20
CA ALA A 523 -8.52 -4.20 -16.14
C ALA A 523 -9.66 -3.64 -15.26
N TRP A 524 -10.87 -4.20 -15.37
CA TRP A 524 -11.99 -3.86 -14.48
C TRP A 524 -11.70 -4.24 -13.01
N ALA A 525 -11.18 -5.43 -12.73
CA ALA A 525 -10.91 -5.84 -11.35
C ALA A 525 -9.86 -4.94 -10.69
N LEU A 526 -8.80 -4.62 -11.42
CA LEU A 526 -7.73 -3.72 -10.97
C LEU A 526 -8.25 -2.29 -10.72
N LEU A 527 -9.26 -1.86 -11.48
CA LEU A 527 -9.96 -0.58 -11.29
C LEU A 527 -10.63 -0.46 -9.91
N SER A 528 -10.87 -1.55 -9.19
CA SER A 528 -11.31 -1.49 -7.77
C SER A 528 -10.34 -0.71 -6.89
N TYR A 529 -9.04 -0.66 -7.24
CA TYR A 529 -8.03 0.03 -6.46
C TYR A 529 -8.22 1.55 -6.46
N PRO A 530 -8.23 2.26 -7.61
CA PRO A 530 -8.57 3.68 -7.64
C PRO A 530 -10.01 3.98 -7.20
N VAL A 531 -10.93 3.01 -7.22
CA VAL A 531 -12.28 3.16 -6.65
C VAL A 531 -12.25 3.18 -5.12
N GLY A 532 -11.47 2.28 -4.49
CA GLY A 532 -11.29 2.22 -3.05
C GLY A 532 -10.35 3.31 -2.50
N GLN A 533 -9.41 3.76 -3.33
CA GLN A 533 -8.45 4.82 -3.05
C GLN A 533 -8.46 5.82 -4.20
N PRO A 534 -9.34 6.85 -4.18
CA PRO A 534 -9.53 7.80 -5.28
C PRO A 534 -8.40 8.83 -5.39
N PHE A 535 -7.16 8.36 -5.28
CA PHE A 535 -5.96 9.15 -5.56
C PHE A 535 -5.63 9.07 -7.05
N ALA A 536 -5.24 10.21 -7.64
CA ALA A 536 -4.76 10.31 -9.03
C ALA A 536 -3.87 9.15 -9.45
N PHE A 537 -2.86 8.92 -8.61
CA PHE A 537 -1.76 8.05 -8.89
C PHE A 537 -2.15 6.57 -8.83
N ALA A 538 -3.26 6.25 -8.13
CA ALA A 538 -3.80 4.89 -8.08
C ALA A 538 -4.22 4.40 -9.48
N ALA A 539 -4.62 5.30 -10.39
CA ALA A 539 -4.92 4.97 -11.78
C ALA A 539 -3.67 4.50 -12.55
N TYR A 540 -2.51 5.09 -12.26
CA TYR A 540 -1.28 4.80 -12.97
C TYR A 540 -0.68 3.43 -12.59
N ARG A 541 -0.98 2.94 -11.38
CA ARG A 541 -0.62 1.59 -10.91
C ARG A 541 -1.16 0.48 -11.82
N LEU A 542 -2.22 0.77 -12.57
CA LEU A 542 -2.89 -0.18 -13.46
C LEU A 542 -2.37 -0.14 -14.90
N MET A 543 -1.58 0.89 -15.25
CA MET A 543 -1.12 1.13 -16.62
C MET A 543 -0.29 -0.02 -17.19
N PRO A 544 0.59 -0.70 -16.42
CA PRO A 544 1.30 -1.87 -16.95
C PRO A 544 0.35 -2.95 -17.48
N PHE A 545 -0.73 -3.24 -16.76
CA PHE A 545 -1.72 -4.24 -17.19
C PHE A 545 -2.54 -3.76 -18.39
N ILE A 546 -3.00 -2.51 -18.38
CA ILE A 546 -3.81 -1.94 -19.48
C ILE A 546 -2.99 -1.87 -20.77
N VAL A 547 -1.77 -1.33 -20.70
CA VAL A 547 -0.89 -1.18 -21.87
C VAL A 547 -0.49 -2.55 -22.41
N LEU A 548 -0.17 -3.51 -21.54
CA LEU A 548 0.08 -4.88 -21.98
C LEU A 548 -1.14 -5.48 -22.70
N GLY A 549 -2.34 -5.34 -22.13
CA GLY A 549 -3.57 -5.86 -22.74
C GLY A 549 -3.83 -5.26 -24.11
N LEU A 550 -3.71 -3.94 -24.25
CA LEU A 550 -3.84 -3.25 -25.53
C LEU A 550 -2.78 -3.69 -26.53
N ALA A 551 -1.53 -3.86 -26.08
CA ALA A 551 -0.43 -4.35 -26.91
C ALA A 551 -0.69 -5.79 -27.40
N ILE A 552 -1.18 -6.69 -26.55
CA ILE A 552 -1.57 -8.05 -26.94
C ILE A 552 -2.68 -8.02 -27.99
N VAL A 553 -3.72 -7.20 -27.76
CA VAL A 553 -4.85 -7.08 -28.69
C VAL A 553 -4.38 -6.57 -30.05
N MET A 554 -3.60 -5.48 -30.08
CA MET A 554 -3.12 -4.88 -31.32
C MET A 554 -2.07 -5.72 -32.06
N ALA A 555 -1.13 -6.32 -31.35
CA ALA A 555 -0.01 -7.01 -31.98
C ALA A 555 -0.30 -8.48 -32.30
N LEU A 556 -1.14 -9.13 -31.49
CA LEU A 556 -1.34 -10.58 -31.59
C LEU A 556 -2.76 -10.96 -32.01
N VAL A 557 -3.80 -10.23 -31.60
CA VAL A 557 -5.21 -10.62 -31.83
C VAL A 557 -5.78 -10.00 -33.10
N LEU A 558 -5.87 -8.67 -33.19
CA LEU A 558 -6.48 -7.98 -34.32
C LEU A 558 -5.85 -8.31 -35.68
N PRO A 559 -4.51 -8.48 -35.83
CA PRO A 559 -3.91 -8.79 -37.12
C PRO A 559 -4.40 -10.10 -37.73
N ARG A 560 -4.78 -11.10 -36.90
CA ARG A 560 -5.31 -12.39 -37.38
C ARG A 560 -6.71 -12.29 -37.97
N HIS A 561 -7.46 -11.28 -37.57
CA HIS A 561 -8.88 -11.12 -37.93
C HIS A 561 -9.10 -9.91 -38.83
N ARG A 562 -8.03 -9.32 -39.38
CA ARG A 562 -8.09 -8.08 -40.15
C ARG A 562 -8.98 -8.16 -41.39
N GLU A 563 -9.10 -9.33 -41.99
CA GLU A 563 -9.97 -9.56 -43.16
C GLU A 563 -11.46 -9.68 -42.79
N GLN A 564 -11.76 -9.96 -41.53
CA GLN A 564 -13.11 -10.29 -41.04
C GLN A 564 -13.70 -9.18 -40.16
N ILE A 565 -12.85 -8.44 -39.46
CA ILE A 565 -13.21 -7.26 -38.68
C ILE A 565 -13.20 -6.05 -39.61
N ASP A 566 -14.27 -5.27 -39.58
CA ASP A 566 -14.31 -3.99 -40.27
C ASP A 566 -13.12 -3.11 -39.83
N GLN A 567 -12.36 -2.60 -40.79
CA GLN A 567 -11.09 -1.91 -40.52
C GLN A 567 -11.28 -0.68 -39.62
N LEU A 568 -12.45 -0.03 -39.65
CA LEU A 568 -12.80 1.05 -38.72
C LEU A 568 -12.72 0.62 -37.25
N SER A 569 -13.14 -0.60 -36.94
CA SER A 569 -13.15 -1.14 -35.58
C SER A 569 -11.72 -1.32 -35.05
N ILE A 570 -10.79 -1.74 -35.92
CA ILE A 570 -9.37 -1.81 -35.61
C ILE A 570 -8.81 -0.40 -35.39
N ASP A 571 -9.15 0.52 -36.29
CA ASP A 571 -8.70 1.92 -36.24
C ASP A 571 -9.21 2.65 -34.97
N VAL A 572 -10.41 2.31 -34.47
CA VAL A 572 -10.94 2.83 -33.19
C VAL A 572 -10.07 2.36 -32.02
N VAL A 573 -9.80 1.06 -31.91
CA VAL A 573 -8.94 0.54 -30.81
C VAL A 573 -7.54 1.14 -30.86
N GLN A 574 -6.96 1.26 -32.07
CA GLN A 574 -5.66 1.89 -32.27
C GLN A 574 -5.68 3.39 -31.95
N GLY A 575 -6.71 4.11 -32.39
CA GLY A 575 -6.90 5.55 -32.14
C GLY A 575 -6.97 5.88 -30.66
N GLY A 576 -7.72 5.10 -29.87
CA GLY A 576 -7.78 5.28 -28.41
C GLY A 576 -6.45 4.94 -27.72
N SER A 577 -5.77 3.90 -28.20
CA SER A 577 -4.46 3.48 -27.66
C SER A 577 -3.37 4.53 -27.89
N ILE A 578 -3.38 5.21 -29.04
CA ILE A 578 -2.43 6.30 -29.34
C ILE A 578 -2.53 7.42 -28.31
N ALA A 579 -3.75 7.89 -28.02
CA ALA A 579 -3.95 8.96 -27.05
C ALA A 579 -3.42 8.53 -25.67
N LEU A 580 -3.76 7.32 -25.21
CA LEU A 580 -3.30 6.79 -23.93
C LEU A 580 -1.76 6.71 -23.85
N LEU A 581 -1.12 6.10 -24.84
CA LEU A 581 0.33 5.96 -24.89
C LEU A 581 1.03 7.31 -24.99
N THR A 582 0.48 8.23 -25.78
CA THR A 582 1.02 9.59 -25.91
C THR A 582 0.94 10.31 -24.56
N THR A 583 -0.20 10.24 -23.87
CA THR A 583 -0.36 10.82 -22.53
C THR A 583 0.70 10.27 -21.58
N LEU A 584 0.89 8.95 -21.52
CA LEU A 584 1.91 8.33 -20.65
C LEU A 584 3.34 8.79 -20.98
N LEU A 585 3.70 8.84 -22.26
CA LEU A 585 5.01 9.32 -22.70
C LEU A 585 5.21 10.80 -22.37
N VAL A 586 4.18 11.64 -22.54
CA VAL A 586 4.25 13.07 -22.19
C VAL A 586 4.39 13.26 -20.68
N THR A 587 3.58 12.58 -19.88
CA THR A 587 3.64 12.64 -18.41
C THR A 587 5.05 12.35 -17.90
N VAL A 588 5.74 11.38 -18.51
CA VAL A 588 7.09 11.00 -18.13
C VAL A 588 8.16 11.90 -18.74
N TYR A 589 8.21 11.98 -20.07
CA TYR A 589 9.35 12.57 -20.78
C TYR A 589 9.28 14.10 -20.88
N ALA A 590 8.14 14.72 -20.61
CA ALA A 590 8.05 16.17 -20.49
C ALA A 590 8.38 16.67 -19.07
N ASN A 591 8.42 15.78 -18.08
CA ASN A 591 8.78 16.10 -16.70
C ASN A 591 10.31 16.16 -16.53
N GLY A 592 10.92 17.16 -17.18
CA GLY A 592 12.37 17.32 -17.22
C GLY A 592 13.00 17.56 -15.85
N THR A 593 12.27 18.19 -14.91
CA THR A 593 12.74 18.43 -13.54
C THR A 593 12.99 17.12 -12.80
N GLU A 594 12.03 16.20 -12.83
CA GLU A 594 12.15 14.91 -12.14
C GLU A 594 13.13 13.98 -12.85
N LEU A 595 13.13 13.96 -14.19
CA LEU A 595 14.13 13.19 -14.94
C LEU A 595 15.56 13.68 -14.65
N ALA A 596 15.77 14.99 -14.56
CA ALA A 596 17.07 15.54 -14.18
C ALA A 596 17.46 15.18 -12.74
N TYR A 597 16.49 15.16 -11.83
CA TYR A 597 16.69 14.71 -10.45
C TYR A 597 17.11 13.24 -10.39
N TYR A 598 16.39 12.32 -11.04
CA TYR A 598 16.79 10.90 -11.06
C TYR A 598 18.12 10.68 -11.77
N ALA A 599 18.39 11.41 -12.85
CA ALA A 599 19.69 11.36 -13.49
C ALA A 599 20.81 11.88 -12.57
N HIS A 600 20.51 12.82 -11.68
CA HIS A 600 21.43 13.26 -10.64
C HIS A 600 21.59 12.18 -9.55
N ALA A 601 20.51 11.65 -8.98
CA ALA A 601 20.53 10.60 -7.96
C ALA A 601 21.33 9.37 -8.42
N ILE A 602 21.08 8.87 -9.64
CA ILE A 602 21.86 7.77 -10.23
C ILE A 602 23.35 8.09 -10.30
N ARG A 603 23.73 9.35 -10.55
CA ARG A 603 25.12 9.79 -10.66
C ARG A 603 25.79 10.02 -9.30
N THR A 604 25.05 10.52 -8.31
CA THR A 604 25.61 10.95 -7.01
C THR A 604 25.55 9.88 -5.93
N GLU A 605 24.42 9.18 -5.84
CA GLU A 605 24.25 8.08 -4.88
C GLU A 605 24.87 6.80 -5.44
N GLY A 606 24.97 6.71 -6.78
CA GLY A 606 25.54 5.57 -7.46
C GLY A 606 24.67 4.32 -7.32
N TYR A 607 25.07 3.26 -8.02
CA TYR A 607 24.57 1.92 -7.71
C TYR A 607 25.31 1.45 -6.46
N HIS A 608 24.80 1.82 -5.29
CA HIS A 608 25.21 1.12 -4.07
C HIS A 608 24.95 -0.36 -4.31
N THR A 609 26.01 -1.13 -4.09
CA THR A 609 26.11 -2.59 -4.18
C THR A 609 24.79 -3.27 -3.83
N GLY A 610 24.51 -4.45 -4.39
CA GLY A 610 23.23 -5.15 -4.24
C GLY A 610 22.71 -5.45 -2.83
N ASP A 611 23.29 -4.87 -1.77
CA ASP A 611 22.79 -4.77 -0.41
C ASP A 611 22.02 -3.44 -0.19
N VAL A 612 20.70 -3.53 -0.11
CA VAL A 612 19.83 -2.36 0.12
C VAL A 612 19.85 -1.85 1.55
N THR A 613 20.44 -2.61 2.49
CA THR A 613 20.40 -2.27 3.92
C THR A 613 21.25 -1.05 4.27
N VAL A 614 22.26 -0.74 3.44
CA VAL A 614 23.12 0.44 3.59
C VAL A 614 22.33 1.74 3.47
N GLY A 615 21.23 1.74 2.70
CA GLY A 615 20.39 2.91 2.53
C GLY A 615 19.35 3.11 3.64
N LEU A 616 19.09 2.09 4.47
CA LEU A 616 18.02 2.17 5.47
C LEU A 616 18.25 3.35 6.44
N PRO A 617 17.15 4.02 6.85
CA PRO A 617 17.26 5.17 7.75
C PRO A 617 17.91 4.74 9.07
N ARG A 618 18.74 5.63 9.62
CA ARG A 618 19.31 5.46 10.96
C ARG A 618 18.38 6.07 11.99
N VAL A 619 18.39 5.51 13.21
CA VAL A 619 17.70 6.12 14.34
C VAL A 619 18.22 7.54 14.61
N ALA A 620 17.38 8.39 15.20
CA ALA A 620 17.79 9.72 15.60
C ALA A 620 18.96 9.65 16.60
N PRO A 621 19.95 10.56 16.56
CA PRO A 621 21.09 10.53 17.47
C PRO A 621 20.70 10.49 18.95
N ALA A 622 19.63 11.19 19.34
CA ALA A 622 19.11 11.18 20.70
C ALA A 622 18.59 9.79 21.13
N LEU A 623 18.01 9.02 20.20
CA LEU A 623 17.59 7.64 20.48
C LEU A 623 18.80 6.71 20.52
N GLU A 624 19.76 6.86 19.60
CA GLU A 624 20.99 6.07 19.59
C GLU A 624 21.79 6.23 20.90
N GLU A 625 21.97 7.47 21.35
CA GLU A 625 22.62 7.77 22.63
C GLU A 625 21.85 7.13 23.80
N LEU A 626 20.51 7.19 23.78
CA LEU A 626 19.69 6.61 24.84
C LEU A 626 19.75 5.07 24.85
N LEU A 627 19.82 4.42 23.69
CA LEU A 627 20.04 2.96 23.57
C LEU A 627 21.39 2.55 24.14
N GLN A 628 22.45 3.28 23.79
CA GLN A 628 23.81 3.03 24.28
C GLN A 628 23.91 3.26 25.78
N GLN A 629 23.31 4.33 26.29
CA GLN A 629 23.21 4.58 27.72
C GLN A 629 22.45 3.44 28.39
N ALA A 630 21.29 3.05 27.87
CA ALA A 630 20.48 1.95 28.43
C ALA A 630 21.14 0.57 28.34
N GLY A 631 22.27 0.43 27.64
CA GLY A 631 22.98 -0.83 27.46
C GLY A 631 22.20 -1.82 26.60
N VAL A 632 21.39 -1.33 25.66
CA VAL A 632 20.62 -2.20 24.75
C VAL A 632 21.58 -2.86 23.75
N GLY A 633 21.61 -4.19 23.74
CA GLY A 633 22.40 -4.99 22.80
C GLY A 633 21.62 -5.37 21.53
N ALA A 634 22.34 -5.78 20.48
CA ALA A 634 21.81 -6.21 19.19
C ALA A 634 20.95 -7.48 19.31
N THR A 635 21.19 -8.28 20.34
CA THR A 635 20.42 -9.50 20.65
C THR A 635 19.21 -9.23 21.53
N ASP A 636 19.12 -8.04 22.15
CA ASP A 636 17.99 -7.72 23.02
C ASP A 636 16.71 -7.61 22.18
N PRO A 637 15.60 -8.21 22.62
CA PRO A 637 14.34 -8.04 21.95
C PRO A 637 13.85 -6.60 22.08
N ILE A 638 13.37 -6.03 20.98
CA ILE A 638 12.87 -4.66 20.88
C ILE A 638 11.49 -4.67 20.22
N TYR A 639 10.60 -3.85 20.79
CA TYR A 639 9.35 -3.45 20.19
C TYR A 639 9.35 -1.94 19.99
N TYR A 640 9.31 -1.51 18.73
CA TYR A 640 9.46 -0.10 18.37
C TYR A 640 8.09 0.56 18.12
N GLY A 641 7.71 1.46 19.02
CA GLY A 641 6.53 2.33 18.95
C GLY A 641 6.86 3.77 18.55
N GLY A 642 8.09 4.05 18.14
CA GLY A 642 8.61 5.41 17.93
C GLY A 642 8.30 6.05 16.58
N GLY A 643 7.88 5.26 15.59
CA GLY A 643 7.56 5.76 14.24
C GLY A 643 6.12 6.28 14.16
N GLN A 644 5.86 7.21 13.23
CA GLN A 644 4.53 7.80 13.02
C GLN A 644 3.42 6.74 12.90
N TRP A 645 3.75 5.58 12.33
CA TRP A 645 2.81 4.48 12.12
C TRP A 645 3.16 3.20 12.91
N GLY A 646 4.19 3.24 13.77
CA GLY A 646 4.64 2.07 14.51
C GLY A 646 5.28 1.00 13.61
N GLU A 647 6.22 1.43 12.77
CA GLU A 647 6.96 0.56 11.85
C GLU A 647 8.07 -0.22 12.56
N MET A 648 8.90 -0.91 11.77
CA MET A 648 10.14 -1.50 12.25
C MET A 648 11.11 -0.45 12.80
N MET A 649 12.00 -0.88 13.70
CA MET A 649 13.08 -0.05 14.21
C MET A 649 14.05 0.32 13.07
N PRO A 650 14.40 1.61 12.91
CA PRO A 650 15.47 2.03 12.00
C PRO A 650 16.84 1.45 12.40
N VAL A 651 17.83 1.54 11.51
CA VAL A 651 19.19 1.02 11.76
C VAL A 651 19.84 1.78 12.92
N TRP A 652 20.51 1.06 13.82
CA TRP A 652 21.21 1.63 14.96
C TRP A 652 22.52 0.87 15.23
N ALA A 653 23.37 1.37 16.12
CA ALA A 653 24.58 0.67 16.54
C ALA A 653 24.70 0.58 18.07
N GLU A 654 25.12 -0.60 18.57
CA GLU A 654 25.34 -0.87 20.00
C GLU A 654 26.36 0.08 20.64
N ALA A 655 27.36 0.50 19.86
CA ALA A 655 28.39 1.43 20.29
C ALA A 655 28.95 2.18 19.07
N PRO A 656 29.61 3.34 19.26
CA PRO A 656 30.28 4.05 18.17
C PRO A 656 31.30 3.15 17.46
N GLY A 657 31.07 2.89 16.17
CA GLY A 657 31.91 2.02 15.34
C GLY A 657 31.57 0.53 15.38
N ALA A 658 30.56 0.11 16.14
CA ALA A 658 30.03 -1.26 16.08
C ALA A 658 29.34 -1.54 14.74
N ALA A 659 29.14 -2.83 14.44
CA ALA A 659 28.37 -3.23 13.27
C ALA A 659 26.91 -2.72 13.39
N PRO A 660 26.29 -2.26 12.29
CA PRO A 660 24.91 -1.79 12.32
C PRO A 660 23.95 -2.94 12.63
N VAL A 661 23.02 -2.70 13.53
CA VAL A 661 21.87 -3.55 13.81
C VAL A 661 20.76 -3.19 12.83
N ILE A 662 20.62 -4.02 11.78
CA ILE A 662 19.65 -3.79 10.71
C ILE A 662 18.26 -4.31 11.10
N VAL A 663 18.23 -5.44 11.81
CA VAL A 663 17.01 -6.08 12.28
C VAL A 663 17.14 -6.30 13.78
N SER A 664 16.17 -5.80 14.53
CA SER A 664 16.04 -6.10 15.96
C SER A 664 15.09 -7.28 16.15
N ARG A 665 15.41 -8.16 17.09
CA ARG A 665 14.53 -9.27 17.49
C ARG A 665 13.25 -8.68 18.08
N GLN A 666 12.08 -9.12 17.66
CA GLN A 666 10.82 -8.68 18.23
C GLN A 666 10.35 -9.64 19.33
N TRP A 667 9.76 -9.10 20.40
CA TRP A 667 9.15 -9.89 21.48
C TRP A 667 7.61 -9.77 21.52
N LEU A 668 7.02 -8.92 20.67
CA LEU A 668 5.57 -8.77 20.51
C LEU A 668 5.21 -8.77 19.02
N ALA A 669 3.94 -9.01 18.71
CA ALA A 669 3.43 -8.98 17.33
C ALA A 669 3.64 -7.59 16.70
N GLY A 670 4.45 -7.50 15.65
CA GLY A 670 4.75 -6.27 14.90
C GLY A 670 4.66 -6.45 13.38
N PRO A 671 4.69 -5.35 12.61
CA PRO A 671 4.71 -3.95 13.05
C PRO A 671 3.32 -3.47 13.48
N LEU A 672 3.30 -2.47 14.38
CA LEU A 672 2.09 -1.89 14.98
C LEU A 672 1.12 -1.32 13.95
N SER A 673 1.62 -0.81 12.82
CA SER A 673 0.81 -0.35 11.69
C SER A 673 -0.17 -1.40 11.19
N THR A 674 0.22 -2.68 11.22
CA THR A 674 -0.62 -3.80 10.78
C THR A 674 -1.71 -4.17 11.78
N MET A 675 -1.60 -3.69 13.02
CA MET A 675 -2.59 -3.85 14.08
C MET A 675 -3.50 -2.62 14.22
N ALA A 676 -3.05 -1.43 13.81
CA ALA A 676 -3.76 -0.16 13.99
C ALA A 676 -5.24 -0.22 13.58
N PHE A 677 -5.53 -0.84 12.44
CA PHE A 677 -6.87 -0.87 11.85
C PHE A 677 -7.76 -2.03 12.31
N ARG A 678 -7.24 -2.93 13.16
CA ARG A 678 -8.00 -4.11 13.64
C ARG A 678 -8.95 -3.74 14.77
N GLN A 679 -9.95 -4.60 15.00
CA GLN A 679 -10.77 -4.53 16.20
C GLN A 679 -9.91 -4.78 17.44
N GLU A 680 -10.17 -4.06 18.52
CA GLU A 680 -9.35 -4.10 19.75
C GLU A 680 -9.22 -5.51 20.32
N ALA A 681 -10.31 -6.27 20.41
CA ALA A 681 -10.29 -7.66 20.88
C ALA A 681 -9.30 -8.53 20.08
N ARG A 682 -9.21 -8.30 18.77
CA ARG A 682 -8.27 -9.02 17.91
C ARG A 682 -6.83 -8.58 18.17
N LYS A 683 -6.60 -7.28 18.38
CA LYS A 683 -5.26 -6.77 18.76
C LYS A 683 -4.77 -7.44 20.05
N ARG A 684 -5.64 -7.57 21.05
CA ARG A 684 -5.33 -8.24 22.33
C ARG A 684 -4.93 -9.71 22.12
N THR A 685 -5.71 -10.48 21.36
CA THR A 685 -5.38 -11.88 21.03
C THR A 685 -4.02 -12.03 20.34
N PHE A 686 -3.64 -11.10 19.47
CA PHE A 686 -2.32 -11.13 18.81
C PHE A 686 -1.18 -10.91 19.80
N LEU A 687 -1.30 -9.89 20.64
CA LEU A 687 -0.30 -9.60 21.65
C LEU A 687 -0.19 -10.73 22.67
N GLU A 688 -1.31 -11.30 23.10
CA GLU A 688 -1.36 -12.47 24.00
C GLU A 688 -0.56 -13.65 23.41
N ARG A 689 -0.88 -14.05 22.17
CA ARG A 689 -0.17 -15.17 21.52
C ARG A 689 1.32 -14.88 21.30
N ALA A 690 1.67 -13.64 20.97
CA ALA A 690 3.06 -13.25 20.81
C ALA A 690 3.80 -13.25 22.16
N ALA A 691 3.16 -12.76 23.23
CA ALA A 691 3.68 -12.80 24.59
C ALA A 691 3.91 -14.23 25.08
N ASP A 692 2.94 -15.13 24.85
CA ASP A 692 3.02 -16.55 25.21
C ASP A 692 4.21 -17.25 24.55
N ARG A 693 4.54 -16.85 23.31
CA ARG A 693 5.69 -17.36 22.56
C ARG A 693 7.00 -16.73 23.03
N HIS A 694 7.03 -15.41 23.16
CA HIS A 694 8.21 -14.63 23.50
C HIS A 694 8.20 -14.27 24.97
N ARG A 695 8.24 -15.31 25.81
CA ARG A 695 8.17 -15.19 27.27
C ARG A 695 9.33 -14.45 27.91
N GLU A 696 10.34 -14.01 27.16
CA GLU A 696 11.54 -13.36 27.70
C GLU A 696 11.36 -11.85 27.95
N GLY A 697 10.31 -11.24 27.40
CA GLY A 697 10.14 -9.78 27.43
C GLY A 697 11.12 -9.05 26.50
N GLY A 698 11.31 -7.76 26.73
CA GLY A 698 12.20 -6.93 25.91
C GLY A 698 11.97 -5.43 26.08
N TRP A 699 12.67 -4.63 25.29
CA TRP A 699 12.56 -3.18 25.32
C TRP A 699 11.37 -2.69 24.48
N LEU A 700 10.54 -1.83 25.06
CA LEU A 700 9.57 -0.99 24.35
C LEU A 700 10.19 0.39 24.14
N ILE A 701 10.23 0.87 22.90
CA ILE A 701 10.79 2.18 22.56
C ILE A 701 9.68 3.10 22.05
N GLU A 702 9.55 4.27 22.66
CA GLU A 702 8.46 5.22 22.40
C GLU A 702 8.97 6.66 22.32
N ARG A 703 8.24 7.50 21.58
CA ARG A 703 8.51 8.94 21.52
C ARG A 703 7.65 9.66 22.56
N GLN A 704 8.25 10.55 23.36
CA GLN A 704 7.55 11.26 24.43
C GLN A 704 6.69 12.42 23.93
N LYS A 705 7.18 13.15 22.92
CA LYS A 705 6.49 14.29 22.31
C LYS A 705 6.00 13.88 20.93
N GLN A 706 4.82 13.29 20.87
CA GLN A 706 4.18 13.01 19.59
C GLN A 706 2.84 13.74 19.53
N ASP A 707 2.82 14.84 18.78
CA ASP A 707 1.60 15.62 18.51
C ASP A 707 0.60 14.81 17.65
N ASP A 708 1.09 13.79 16.94
CA ASP A 708 0.30 12.85 16.16
C ASP A 708 0.30 11.46 16.83
N LEU A 709 -0.82 11.07 17.43
CA LEU A 709 -1.04 9.74 18.01
C LEU A 709 -0.54 8.62 17.07
N VAL A 710 0.35 7.75 17.57
CA VAL A 710 0.56 6.43 16.97
C VAL A 710 -0.79 5.71 17.03
N TYR A 711 -1.47 5.57 15.89
CA TYR A 711 -2.83 4.97 15.82
C TYR A 711 -2.92 3.55 16.41
N ALA A 712 -1.79 2.92 16.68
CA ALA A 712 -1.70 1.57 17.20
C ALA A 712 -1.53 1.47 18.72
N ILE A 713 -0.74 2.33 19.39
CA ILE A 713 -0.51 2.21 20.84
C ILE A 713 -1.56 3.02 21.59
N GLY A 714 -2.30 2.38 22.49
CA GLY A 714 -3.30 3.03 23.34
C GLY A 714 -3.47 2.27 24.65
N PRO A 715 -4.44 2.65 25.51
CA PRO A 715 -4.65 2.01 26.81
C PRO A 715 -4.76 0.48 26.72
N TRP A 716 -5.47 -0.01 25.71
CA TRP A 716 -5.63 -1.44 25.42
C TRP A 716 -4.30 -2.21 25.29
N PHE A 717 -3.25 -1.56 24.76
CA PHE A 717 -1.95 -2.18 24.52
C PHE A 717 -1.26 -2.45 25.86
N PHE A 718 -1.18 -1.42 26.71
CA PHE A 718 -0.54 -1.53 28.01
C PHE A 718 -1.30 -2.46 28.94
N GLU A 719 -2.64 -2.40 28.93
CA GLU A 719 -3.46 -3.38 29.66
C GLU A 719 -3.12 -4.81 29.26
N GLN A 720 -2.92 -5.08 27.96
CA GLN A 720 -2.56 -6.40 27.49
C GLN A 720 -1.11 -6.77 27.85
N VAL A 721 -0.15 -5.88 27.67
CA VAL A 721 1.27 -6.12 28.02
C VAL A 721 1.39 -6.44 29.51
N GLN A 722 0.66 -5.71 30.36
CA GLN A 722 0.66 -5.92 31.80
C GLN A 722 0.08 -7.29 32.22
N THR A 723 -0.68 -7.99 31.37
CA THR A 723 -1.12 -9.35 31.71
C THR A 723 0.04 -10.35 31.76
N SER A 724 1.12 -10.08 31.03
CA SER A 724 2.22 -11.04 30.80
C SER A 724 3.58 -10.51 31.26
N PHE A 725 3.73 -9.19 31.40
CA PHE A 725 5.01 -8.57 31.68
C PHE A 725 4.92 -7.46 32.72
N VAL A 726 6.05 -7.18 33.38
CA VAL A 726 6.26 -6.06 34.29
C VAL A 726 7.36 -5.15 33.75
N PRO A 727 7.24 -3.83 33.87
CA PRO A 727 8.35 -2.95 33.54
C PRO A 727 9.46 -3.09 34.60
N ALA A 728 10.68 -3.38 34.16
CA ALA A 728 11.85 -3.68 34.99
C ALA A 728 12.95 -2.60 34.90
N ALA A 729 13.07 -1.90 33.76
CA ALA A 729 13.98 -0.76 33.60
C ALA A 729 13.33 0.35 32.76
N ILE A 730 13.65 1.62 33.05
CA ILE A 730 13.24 2.76 32.23
C ILE A 730 14.44 3.67 31.99
N ALA A 731 14.64 4.06 30.74
CA ALA A 731 15.57 5.10 30.34
C ALA A 731 14.82 6.16 29.52
N THR A 732 15.03 7.44 29.84
CA THR A 732 14.32 8.54 29.18
C THR A 732 15.26 9.70 28.87
N ASN A 733 14.97 10.43 27.79
CA ASN A 733 15.53 11.75 27.52
C ASN A 733 14.41 12.73 27.15
N GLU A 734 14.70 13.88 26.52
CA GLU A 734 13.66 14.87 26.19
C GLU A 734 12.70 14.43 25.07
N GLU A 735 13.07 13.42 24.28
CA GLU A 735 12.34 12.97 23.09
C GLU A 735 11.87 11.51 23.16
N TRP A 736 12.58 10.65 23.88
CA TRP A 736 12.46 9.20 23.81
C TRP A 736 12.30 8.57 25.18
N ARG A 737 11.56 7.46 25.23
CA ARG A 737 11.34 6.60 26.39
C ARG A 737 11.61 5.15 26.00
N LEU A 738 12.46 4.48 26.76
CA LEU A 738 12.75 3.06 26.66
C LEU A 738 12.23 2.41 27.95
N VAL A 739 11.43 1.36 27.81
CA VAL A 739 10.91 0.57 28.94
C VAL A 739 11.27 -0.89 28.71
N ARG A 740 12.14 -1.46 29.55
CA ARG A 740 12.41 -2.90 29.55
C ARG A 740 11.28 -3.61 30.28
N TYR A 741 10.67 -4.57 29.61
CA TYR A 741 9.67 -5.47 30.17
C TYR A 741 10.29 -6.82 30.46
N GLU A 742 9.99 -7.37 31.63
CA GLU A 742 10.38 -8.70 32.06
C GLU A 742 9.15 -9.55 32.36
N PRO A 743 9.27 -10.88 32.35
CA PRO A 743 8.12 -11.77 32.44
C PRO A 743 7.49 -11.68 33.83
N LEU A 744 6.17 -11.54 33.87
CA LEU A 744 5.44 -11.44 35.15
C LEU A 744 5.59 -12.72 35.98
N GLU A 745 5.73 -13.89 35.35
CA GLU A 745 5.97 -15.16 36.04
C GLU A 745 7.31 -15.18 36.77
N ASP A 746 8.38 -14.72 36.13
CA ASP A 746 9.71 -14.64 36.73
C ASP A 746 9.71 -13.66 37.91
N TRP A 747 9.02 -12.53 37.74
CA TRP A 747 8.84 -11.56 38.81
C TRP A 747 8.03 -12.12 39.98
N ARG A 748 6.96 -12.87 39.72
CA ARG A 748 6.18 -13.55 40.77
C ARG A 748 7.00 -14.63 41.47
N ALA A 749 7.87 -15.33 40.76
CA ALA A 749 8.77 -16.31 41.34
C ALA A 749 9.80 -15.66 42.27
N GLU A 750 10.31 -14.47 41.92
CA GLU A 750 11.27 -13.72 42.73
C GLU A 750 10.62 -13.04 43.95
N PHE A 751 9.44 -12.43 43.79
CA PHE A 751 8.84 -11.56 44.81
C PHE A 751 7.60 -12.15 45.52
N GLY A 752 7.10 -13.32 45.10
CA GLY A 752 5.94 -13.98 45.70
C GLY A 752 4.68 -13.11 45.69
N ASP A 753 3.94 -13.10 46.81
CA ASP A 753 2.72 -12.29 46.99
C ASP A 753 2.96 -10.76 46.92
N ARG A 754 4.22 -10.32 46.94
CA ARG A 754 4.60 -8.90 46.77
C ARG A 754 4.64 -8.46 45.31
N ALA A 755 4.59 -9.40 44.36
CA ALA A 755 4.47 -9.07 42.95
C ALA A 755 3.07 -8.48 42.66
N PRO A 756 2.96 -7.48 41.78
CA PRO A 756 1.67 -6.91 41.45
C PRO A 756 0.80 -7.96 40.75
N ALA A 757 -0.51 -7.96 41.04
CA ALA A 757 -1.45 -8.92 40.47
C ALA A 757 -1.53 -8.83 38.94
N VAL A 758 -1.30 -7.64 38.40
CA VAL A 758 -1.20 -7.30 36.98
C VAL A 758 0.06 -6.45 36.83
N GLY A 759 0.73 -6.48 35.68
CA GLY A 759 1.95 -5.73 35.40
C GLY A 759 1.88 -4.28 35.85
N ALA A 760 2.99 -3.74 36.37
CA ALA A 760 2.98 -2.40 36.94
C ALA A 760 2.56 -1.36 35.88
N PRO A 761 1.60 -0.46 36.18
CA PRO A 761 1.19 0.58 35.25
C PRO A 761 2.30 1.60 35.00
N ASP A 762 2.13 2.40 33.94
CA ASP A 762 3.07 3.47 33.57
C ASP A 762 3.46 4.31 34.78
N LEU A 763 4.76 4.68 34.86
CA LEU A 763 5.25 5.64 35.84
C LEU A 763 4.39 6.91 35.77
N PRO A 764 3.73 7.32 36.86
CA PRO A 764 2.93 8.53 36.86
C PRO A 764 3.80 9.74 36.55
N GLU A 765 3.46 10.49 35.49
CA GLU A 765 4.16 11.74 35.12
C GLU A 765 4.18 12.77 36.26
N ASP A 766 3.23 12.64 37.20
CA ASP A 766 3.05 13.52 38.35
C ASP A 766 3.76 13.05 39.63
N ILE A 767 4.54 11.94 39.58
CA ILE A 767 5.47 11.55 40.65
C ILE A 767 6.89 11.99 40.27
N LEU A 768 7.32 13.09 40.87
CA LEU A 768 8.69 13.57 40.78
C LEU A 768 9.57 12.77 41.76
N ILE A 769 10.37 11.84 41.25
CA ILE A 769 11.43 11.21 42.04
C ILE A 769 12.62 12.16 42.10
N VAL A 770 12.82 12.80 43.24
CA VAL A 770 13.90 13.78 43.43
C VAL A 770 15.10 13.08 44.02
N ASP A 771 16.02 12.68 43.14
CA ASP A 771 17.39 12.32 43.49
C ASP A 771 18.38 13.14 42.64
N ALA A 772 19.47 13.60 43.25
CA ALA A 772 20.51 14.38 42.57
C ALA A 772 21.29 13.55 41.54
N VAL A 773 21.17 12.22 41.59
CA VAL A 773 21.87 11.26 40.71
C VAL A 773 20.96 10.67 39.61
N ALA A 774 19.63 10.79 39.74
CA ALA A 774 18.66 10.18 38.83
C ALA A 774 18.66 10.73 37.39
N ARG A 775 19.34 11.86 37.12
CA ARG A 775 19.49 12.38 35.75
C ARG A 775 20.45 11.56 34.87
N ARG A 776 21.04 10.46 35.38
CA ARG A 776 22.04 9.65 34.65
C ARG A 776 21.91 8.13 34.83
N ASN A 777 20.95 7.62 35.60
CA ASN A 777 20.85 6.18 35.86
C ASN A 777 19.75 5.53 35.01
N ILE A 778 20.13 4.42 34.38
CA ILE A 778 19.37 3.54 33.46
C ILE A 778 18.29 2.71 34.18
N LEU A 779 18.21 2.87 35.50
CA LEU A 779 17.19 2.30 36.37
C LEU A 779 16.62 3.46 37.19
N PRO A 780 15.30 3.69 37.22
CA PRO A 780 14.75 4.44 38.32
C PRO A 780 14.99 3.58 39.56
N ASP A 781 15.84 4.09 40.42
CA ASP A 781 16.14 3.57 41.75
C ASP A 781 14.88 3.29 42.59
N VAL A 782 13.74 3.85 42.18
CA VAL A 782 12.43 3.62 42.75
C VAL A 782 11.37 3.63 41.65
N TRP A 783 10.45 2.68 41.68
CA TRP A 783 9.24 2.76 40.87
C TRP A 783 8.07 3.17 41.73
N SER A 784 7.06 3.79 41.12
CA SER A 784 5.82 3.99 41.84
C SER A 784 4.64 4.11 40.92
N TYR A 785 3.46 3.72 41.39
CA TYR A 785 2.20 3.93 40.69
C TYR A 785 1.01 4.08 41.64
N PHE A 786 0.01 4.84 41.22
CA PHE A 786 -1.26 4.97 41.93
C PHE A 786 -2.16 3.77 41.65
N GLY A 787 -2.80 3.21 42.69
CA GLY A 787 -3.78 2.14 42.53
C GLY A 787 -5.01 2.54 41.74
N SER A 788 -5.83 1.56 41.38
CA SER A 788 -7.04 1.71 40.56
C SER A 788 -8.09 2.64 41.17
N GLU A 789 -8.00 2.93 42.47
CA GLU A 789 -8.90 3.85 43.17
C GLU A 789 -8.74 5.31 42.72
N TRP A 790 -7.60 5.64 42.09
CA TRP A 790 -7.27 6.99 41.65
C TRP A 790 -7.74 7.26 40.22
N THR A 791 -8.34 8.42 40.00
CA THR A 791 -8.60 8.92 38.63
C THR A 791 -7.28 9.20 37.88
N ALA A 792 -7.27 8.94 36.57
CA ALA A 792 -6.18 9.36 35.69
C ALA A 792 -6.02 10.89 35.70
N PRO A 793 -4.79 11.43 35.64
CA PRO A 793 -4.55 12.87 35.64
C PRO A 793 -4.90 13.44 34.26
N SER A 794 -5.63 14.57 34.20
CA SER A 794 -5.84 15.34 32.97
C SER A 794 -4.63 16.22 32.60
N GLY A 795 -3.40 15.72 32.78
CA GLY A 795 -2.12 16.40 32.54
C GLY A 795 -1.26 16.60 33.80
N ALA A 796 0.03 16.96 33.63
CA ALA A 796 1.04 17.08 34.69
C ALA A 796 0.71 18.03 35.87
N GLN A 797 -0.34 18.84 35.73
CA GLN A 797 -0.80 19.78 36.75
C GLN A 797 -2.21 19.49 37.28
N SER A 798 -2.81 18.37 36.88
CA SER A 798 -4.17 18.01 37.29
C SER A 798 -4.19 17.30 38.65
N TRP A 799 -5.38 17.26 39.26
CA TRP A 799 -5.63 16.55 40.51
C TRP A 799 -5.98 15.08 40.21
N ARG A 800 -5.49 14.16 41.03
CA ARG A 800 -5.99 12.78 41.11
C ARG A 800 -7.00 12.69 42.23
N CYS A 801 -8.11 12.02 42.00
CA CYS A 801 -9.19 11.86 42.97
C CYS A 801 -9.39 10.39 43.32
N ALA A 802 -9.64 10.09 44.61
CA ALA A 802 -10.01 8.76 45.09
C ALA A 802 -11.12 8.83 46.16
N PRO A 803 -11.99 7.80 46.29
CA PRO A 803 -13.12 7.79 47.23
C PRO A 803 -12.66 7.59 48.67
N GLY A 804 -12.12 8.64 49.28
CA GLY A 804 -11.73 8.68 50.70
C GLY A 804 -10.52 7.82 51.08
N HIS A 805 -10.11 6.90 50.21
CA HIS A 805 -8.88 6.13 50.30
C HIS A 805 -8.26 5.96 48.93
N GLY A 806 -6.95 5.72 48.87
CA GLY A 806 -6.27 5.34 47.65
C GLY A 806 -4.89 4.78 47.96
N THR A 807 -4.34 4.01 47.04
CA THR A 807 -3.02 3.38 47.22
C THR A 807 -1.97 4.02 46.31
N LEU A 808 -0.73 4.10 46.80
CA LEU A 808 0.47 4.41 46.02
C LEU A 808 1.46 3.27 46.26
N ASN A 809 1.68 2.47 45.24
CA ASN A 809 2.64 1.38 45.26
C ASN A 809 4.02 1.97 44.92
N ILE A 810 5.05 1.61 45.66
CA ILE A 810 6.42 2.11 45.50
C ILE A 810 7.40 0.93 45.54
N PHE A 811 8.04 0.59 44.44
CA PHE A 811 9.10 -0.43 44.43
C PHE A 811 10.46 0.20 44.72
N VAL A 812 11.24 -0.41 45.62
CA VAL A 812 12.65 -0.05 45.79
C VAL A 812 13.51 -1.31 45.71
N PRO A 813 14.65 -1.30 44.99
CA PRO A 813 15.52 -2.48 44.83
C PRO A 813 16.38 -2.76 46.07
N THR A 814 16.46 -1.79 46.99
CA THR A 814 17.14 -1.92 48.28
C THR A 814 16.38 -1.13 49.32
N ASP A 815 16.39 -1.62 50.56
CA ASP A 815 15.85 -0.93 51.72
C ASP A 815 16.39 0.51 51.76
N ARG A 816 15.48 1.48 51.79
CA ARG A 816 15.88 2.89 51.76
C ARG A 816 14.87 3.81 52.43
N PRO A 817 15.34 4.78 53.22
CA PRO A 817 14.49 5.85 53.71
C PRO A 817 14.09 6.77 52.54
N ALA A 818 12.81 7.10 52.47
CA ALA A 818 12.28 8.06 51.52
C ALA A 818 11.38 9.09 52.23
N GLU A 819 11.07 10.16 51.50
CA GLU A 819 10.16 11.21 51.94
C GLU A 819 9.17 11.49 50.83
N LEU A 820 7.90 11.19 51.08
CA LEU A 820 6.81 11.41 50.16
C LEU A 820 6.14 12.74 50.48
N SER A 821 6.23 13.69 49.54
CA SER A 821 5.54 14.98 49.60
C SER A 821 4.35 14.99 48.65
N LEU A 822 3.18 15.28 49.18
CA LEU A 822 1.90 15.32 48.46
C LEU A 822 1.28 16.72 48.63
N ARG A 823 0.56 17.23 47.64
CA ARG A 823 -0.30 18.41 47.80
C ARG A 823 -1.76 17.97 47.78
N LEU A 824 -2.53 18.34 48.79
CA LEU A 824 -3.96 18.09 48.91
C LEU A 824 -4.78 19.29 48.42
N ALA A 825 -5.95 19.07 47.81
CA ALA A 825 -6.80 20.14 47.27
C ALA A 825 -7.47 20.98 48.36
N ALA A 826 -7.81 20.34 49.47
CA ALA A 826 -8.42 20.96 50.64
C ALA A 826 -7.67 20.56 51.91
N ALA A 827 -7.76 21.38 52.96
CA ALA A 827 -7.23 21.05 54.27
C ALA A 827 -8.01 19.85 54.84
N VAL A 828 -7.42 18.67 54.76
CA VAL A 828 -7.94 17.47 55.43
C VAL A 828 -7.41 17.49 56.87
N PRO A 829 -8.27 17.38 57.91
CA PRO A 829 -7.84 17.54 59.30
C PRO A 829 -6.85 16.47 59.78
N ALA A 830 -6.89 15.27 59.19
CA ALA A 830 -5.88 14.24 59.32
C ALA A 830 -5.94 13.29 58.12
N LEU A 831 -4.82 12.63 57.80
CA LEU A 831 -4.71 11.59 56.78
C LEU A 831 -4.04 10.38 57.45
N ASP A 832 -4.73 9.25 57.47
CA ASP A 832 -4.18 7.99 57.93
C ASP A 832 -3.32 7.42 56.81
N ILE A 833 -2.03 7.26 57.08
CA ILE A 833 -1.08 6.74 56.10
C ILE A 833 -0.43 5.49 56.69
N THR A 834 -0.54 4.39 55.96
CA THR A 834 0.15 3.16 56.28
C THR A 834 1.10 2.79 55.16
N VAL A 835 2.20 2.13 55.51
CA VAL A 835 3.16 1.56 54.56
C VAL A 835 3.23 0.08 54.89
N ASN A 836 2.93 -0.78 53.91
CA ASN A 836 2.91 -2.24 54.08
C ASN A 836 2.01 -2.69 55.24
N GLY A 837 0.90 -1.97 55.48
CA GLY A 837 -0.02 -2.22 56.59
C GLY A 837 0.45 -1.71 57.96
N GLY A 838 1.69 -1.22 58.09
CA GLY A 838 2.20 -0.59 59.32
C GLY A 838 1.89 0.92 59.37
N PRO A 839 1.56 1.49 60.55
CA PRO A 839 1.35 2.94 60.68
C PRO A 839 2.66 3.72 60.49
N VAL A 840 2.58 4.87 59.80
CA VAL A 840 3.75 5.73 59.61
C VAL A 840 3.96 6.66 60.81
N PRO A 841 5.19 6.80 61.35
CA PRO A 841 5.48 7.72 62.45
C PRO A 841 5.42 9.18 61.95
N THR A 842 4.25 9.80 62.09
CA THR A 842 4.02 11.25 62.01
C THR A 842 4.17 11.89 60.61
N ALA A 843 3.08 11.94 59.85
CA ALA A 843 2.99 12.82 58.68
C ALA A 843 3.01 14.29 59.10
N THR A 844 3.88 15.10 58.49
CA THR A 844 3.97 16.54 58.77
C THR A 844 3.11 17.31 57.77
N MET A 845 2.06 17.98 58.26
CA MET A 845 1.18 18.82 57.42
C MET A 845 1.59 20.29 57.54
N ARG A 846 1.86 20.94 56.38
CA ARG A 846 2.12 22.38 56.28
C ARG A 846 1.20 22.97 55.20
N GLY A 847 0.04 23.47 55.62
CA GLY A 847 -1.02 23.92 54.72
C GLY A 847 -1.53 22.75 53.85
N PRO A 848 -1.65 22.90 52.52
CA PRO A 848 -2.07 21.80 51.65
C PRO A 848 -0.97 20.75 51.43
N ARG A 849 0.25 20.94 51.93
CA ARG A 849 1.37 20.00 51.69
C ARG A 849 1.48 19.01 52.84
N VAL A 850 1.48 17.72 52.50
CA VAL A 850 1.73 16.62 53.44
C VAL A 850 3.09 16.02 53.11
N THR A 851 3.94 15.86 54.12
CA THR A 851 5.26 15.21 53.98
C THR A 851 5.30 13.99 54.89
N VAL A 852 5.63 12.84 54.33
CA VAL A 852 5.53 11.53 54.97
C VAL A 852 6.89 10.84 54.91
N PRO A 853 7.55 10.59 56.05
CA PRO A 853 8.74 9.75 56.04
C PRO A 853 8.32 8.30 55.75
N LEU A 854 8.91 7.68 54.72
CA LEU A 854 8.66 6.29 54.38
C LEU A 854 9.92 5.48 54.70
N ALA A 855 9.76 4.35 55.37
CA ALA A 855 10.76 3.29 55.42
C ALA A 855 10.38 2.28 54.34
N LEU A 856 11.02 2.38 53.18
CA LEU A 856 10.72 1.51 52.06
C LEU A 856 11.60 0.26 52.17
N GLU A 857 10.97 -0.90 52.21
CA GLU A 857 11.62 -2.22 52.16
C GLU A 857 11.90 -2.62 50.72
N THR A 858 12.93 -3.44 50.52
CA THR A 858 13.25 -4.06 49.23
C THR A 858 12.01 -4.77 48.67
N GLY A 859 11.65 -4.43 47.43
CA GLY A 859 10.42 -4.86 46.78
C GLY A 859 9.35 -3.76 46.72
N TRP A 860 8.11 -4.17 46.47
CA TRP A 860 6.95 -3.28 46.44
C TRP A 860 6.51 -2.88 47.85
N ASN A 861 6.29 -1.59 48.02
CA ASN A 861 5.75 -0.99 49.23
C ASN A 861 4.38 -0.40 48.91
N VAL A 862 3.36 -0.76 49.68
CA VAL A 862 2.01 -0.22 49.50
C VAL A 862 1.79 0.92 50.48
N VAL A 863 1.76 2.15 49.97
CA VAL A 863 1.40 3.34 50.75
C VAL A 863 -0.10 3.55 50.61
N VAL A 864 -0.85 3.27 51.68
CA VAL A 864 -2.30 3.48 51.71
C VAL A 864 -2.57 4.84 52.33
N PHE A 865 -3.30 5.69 51.62
CA PHE A 865 -3.88 6.92 52.15
C PHE A 865 -5.33 6.67 52.46
N ALA A 866 -5.77 6.96 53.68
CA ALA A 866 -7.16 6.88 54.09
C ALA A 866 -7.55 8.12 54.88
N ARG A 867 -8.79 8.56 54.75
CA ARG A 867 -9.34 9.57 55.65
C ARG A 867 -9.76 8.92 56.98
N PRO A 868 -9.54 9.61 58.12
CA PRO A 868 -10.00 9.16 59.42
C PRO A 868 -11.50 8.86 59.37
N GLY A 869 -11.88 7.64 59.76
CA GLY A 869 -13.28 7.18 59.80
C GLY A 869 -13.78 6.47 58.54
N HIS A 870 -12.99 6.37 57.46
CA HIS A 870 -13.27 5.46 56.35
C HIS A 870 -12.56 4.13 56.58
N ALA A 871 -13.28 3.12 57.08
CA ALA A 871 -12.75 1.77 57.23
C ALA A 871 -12.49 1.14 55.85
N THR A 872 -11.41 0.35 55.73
CA THR A 872 -10.98 -0.36 54.51
C THR A 872 -11.90 -1.53 54.11
N GLY A 873 -13.01 -1.75 54.82
CA GLY A 873 -13.95 -2.84 54.58
C GLY A 873 -15.16 -2.37 53.78
N GLU A 874 -15.30 -2.88 52.55
CA GLU A 874 -16.41 -2.71 51.60
C GLU A 874 -16.54 -1.32 50.95
N LEU A 875 -15.91 -1.17 49.78
CA LEU A 875 -16.22 -0.10 48.84
C LEU A 875 -16.74 -0.69 47.53
N ALA A 876 -17.95 -0.27 47.17
CA ALA A 876 -18.50 -0.46 45.84
C ALA A 876 -17.67 0.36 44.83
N ALA A 877 -17.28 -0.27 43.72
CA ALA A 877 -16.57 0.41 42.64
C ALA A 877 -17.33 1.68 42.20
N LEU A 878 -16.62 2.81 42.12
CA LEU A 878 -17.21 4.04 41.58
C LEU A 878 -17.49 3.86 40.08
N PRO A 879 -18.58 4.42 39.53
CA PRO A 879 -18.79 4.45 38.09
C PRO A 879 -17.70 5.30 37.41
N GLU A 880 -17.14 4.80 36.29
CA GLU A 880 -16.04 5.38 35.50
C GLU A 880 -16.23 6.85 35.06
N THR A 881 -17.43 7.41 35.18
CA THR A 881 -17.77 8.76 34.70
C THR A 881 -17.51 9.89 35.69
N LEU A 882 -16.99 9.61 36.89
CA LEU A 882 -16.68 10.65 37.88
C LEU A 882 -15.40 11.41 37.52
N ARG A 883 -15.54 12.49 36.73
CA ARG A 883 -14.55 13.58 36.71
C ARG A 883 -14.38 14.10 38.14
N CYS A 884 -13.15 14.38 38.57
CA CYS A 884 -12.88 15.13 39.80
C CYS A 884 -13.85 16.32 39.87
N PRO A 885 -14.88 16.30 40.73
CA PRO A 885 -15.82 17.41 40.83
C PRO A 885 -15.04 18.64 41.31
N ASP A 886 -15.56 19.84 41.00
CA ASP A 886 -15.04 21.09 41.55
C ASP A 886 -14.75 20.92 43.05
N ALA A 887 -13.61 21.46 43.49
CA ALA A 887 -12.85 21.17 44.73
C ALA A 887 -13.63 21.22 46.07
N ALA A 888 -14.94 21.42 46.05
CA ALA A 888 -15.84 21.52 47.19
C ALA A 888 -16.36 20.16 47.72
N ASN A 889 -16.18 19.04 47.02
CA ASN A 889 -16.70 17.76 47.51
C ASN A 889 -15.81 17.18 48.63
N GLN A 890 -16.19 17.45 49.88
CA GLN A 890 -15.47 17.05 51.10
C GLN A 890 -15.35 15.54 51.30
N ALA A 891 -15.89 14.68 50.43
CA ALA A 891 -15.82 13.22 50.53
C ALA A 891 -14.64 12.56 49.77
N GLN A 892 -13.96 13.27 48.85
CA GLN A 892 -12.88 12.69 48.04
C GLN A 892 -11.47 13.10 48.51
N LEU A 893 -10.51 12.18 48.38
CA LEU A 893 -9.09 12.46 48.53
C LEU A 893 -8.57 12.99 47.19
N GLN A 894 -8.09 14.24 47.17
CA GLN A 894 -7.56 14.87 45.96
C GLN A 894 -6.08 15.20 46.14
N ILE A 895 -5.20 14.58 45.34
CA ILE A 895 -3.74 14.77 45.39
C ILE A 895 -3.25 15.43 44.10
N ARG A 896 -2.28 16.33 44.20
CA ARG A 896 -1.55 16.94 43.07
C ARG A 896 -0.05 16.99 43.38
N GLY A 897 0.78 16.80 42.35
CA GLY A 897 2.22 17.04 42.44
C GLY A 897 2.89 16.20 43.54
N THR A 898 2.94 14.90 43.32
CA THR A 898 3.56 13.95 44.23
C THR A 898 5.07 13.99 44.03
N THR A 899 5.82 14.12 45.10
CA THR A 899 7.28 14.16 45.05
C THR A 899 7.81 13.12 46.00
N LEU A 900 8.51 12.12 45.47
CA LEU A 900 9.19 11.11 46.27
C LEU A 900 10.68 11.45 46.33
N ARG A 901 11.16 11.88 47.50
CA ARG A 901 12.56 12.24 47.70
C ARG A 901 13.27 11.09 48.39
N LEU A 902 14.27 10.52 47.73
CA LEU A 902 15.11 9.50 48.34
C LEU A 902 16.11 10.16 49.29
N LYS A 903 16.25 9.62 50.50
CA LYS A 903 17.28 10.08 51.43
C LYS A 903 18.54 9.26 51.15
N ALA A 904 19.63 9.96 50.85
CA ALA A 904 20.92 9.31 50.66
C ALA A 904 21.25 8.44 51.88
N ASP A 905 21.61 7.19 51.62
CA ASP A 905 21.96 6.24 52.66
C ASP A 905 23.14 6.80 53.48
N SER A 906 22.87 7.16 54.73
CA SER A 906 23.89 7.69 55.63
C SER A 906 24.90 6.63 56.05
N SER A 907 24.61 5.34 55.83
CA SER A 907 25.48 4.22 56.19
C SER A 907 26.63 3.99 55.18
N ALA A 908 26.43 4.34 53.91
CA ALA A 908 27.45 4.19 52.86
C ALA A 908 28.66 5.14 53.00
N ARG A 909 28.54 6.21 53.82
CA ARG A 909 29.65 7.16 54.06
C ARG A 909 30.72 6.66 55.04
N HIS A 910 30.59 5.47 55.63
CA HIS A 910 31.57 4.96 56.60
C HIS A 910 32.39 3.74 56.13
N ALA A 911 32.12 3.21 54.94
CA ALA A 911 32.87 2.08 54.37
C ALA A 911 33.51 2.46 53.02
N GLY A 912 34.64 3.18 53.03
CA GLY A 912 35.32 3.54 51.78
C GLY A 912 36.45 4.55 51.94
N GLY A 913 37.45 4.24 52.76
CA GLY A 913 38.70 5.01 52.84
C GLY A 913 39.61 4.77 51.63
N HIS A 914 39.27 5.28 50.45
CA HIS A 914 40.21 5.39 49.33
C HIS A 914 40.30 6.83 48.84
N ARG A 915 41.54 7.35 48.89
CA ARG A 915 41.92 8.71 48.51
C ARG A 915 41.61 8.96 47.03
N PRO A 916 41.12 10.16 46.65
CA PRO A 916 41.03 10.54 45.25
C PRO A 916 42.45 10.76 44.70
N VAL A 917 42.74 10.13 43.57
CA VAL A 917 43.95 10.33 42.77
C VAL A 917 43.90 11.74 42.19
N THR A 918 44.98 12.49 42.42
CA THR A 918 45.24 13.85 41.93
C THR A 918 45.21 13.94 40.41
N HIS A 919 44.43 14.89 39.90
CA HIS A 919 44.45 15.35 38.52
C HIS A 919 45.84 15.83 38.09
N VAL A 920 46.34 15.27 36.99
CA VAL A 920 47.51 15.78 36.26
C VAL A 920 47.06 16.89 35.32
N HIS A 921 47.71 18.05 35.48
CA HIS A 921 47.67 19.16 34.54
C HIS A 921 48.37 18.77 33.22
N SER A 922 47.65 18.87 32.09
CA SER A 922 48.27 19.05 30.78
C SER A 922 47.79 20.36 30.14
N ARG A 923 48.68 21.36 30.17
CA ARG A 923 48.61 22.57 29.34
C ARG A 923 49.21 22.29 27.95
N ARG A 924 48.74 23.07 26.96
CA ARG A 924 49.20 23.29 25.57
C ARG A 924 48.60 22.35 24.52
N ALA A 925 47.78 22.90 23.63
CA ALA A 925 48.20 23.63 22.43
C ALA A 925 46.96 24.29 21.78
N ILE A 926 46.93 25.62 21.77
CA ILE A 926 46.04 26.41 20.91
C ILE A 926 46.81 26.62 19.61
N ALA A 927 46.34 26.02 18.52
CA ALA A 927 46.74 26.35 17.17
C ALA A 927 45.49 26.79 16.40
N ARG A 928 45.57 28.02 15.88
CA ARG A 928 44.66 28.62 14.90
C ARG A 928 44.52 27.71 13.68
N ILE A 929 43.29 27.46 13.24
CA ILE A 929 42.97 27.38 11.81
C ILE A 929 41.65 28.13 11.59
N GLU A 930 41.68 28.91 10.52
CA GLU A 930 40.73 29.92 10.09
C GLU A 930 39.41 29.33 9.60
N ASP A 931 38.40 30.18 9.74
CA ASP A 931 37.05 30.09 9.18
C ASP A 931 37.07 30.37 7.67
N PRO A 932 36.46 29.52 6.82
CA PRO A 932 35.92 30.03 5.57
C PRO A 932 34.55 29.43 5.27
N LEU A 933 33.47 29.99 5.82
CA LEU A 933 32.13 29.81 5.24
C LEU A 933 31.37 31.13 5.12
N ARG A 934 31.71 31.89 4.08
CA ARG A 934 30.76 32.73 3.33
C ARG A 934 30.74 32.26 1.87
N SER A 935 29.76 31.43 1.55
CA SER A 935 29.02 31.35 0.27
C SER A 935 28.53 29.92 0.04
N THR A 936 27.23 29.74 0.19
CA THR A 936 26.32 29.00 -0.70
C THR A 936 24.90 29.35 -0.29
#